data_AF-A0A915E239-F1
#
_entry.id   AF-A0A915E239-F1
#
_cell.length_a   1.000
_cell.length_b   1.000
_cell.length_c   1.000
_cell.angle_alpha   90.00
_cell.angle_beta   90.00
_cell.angle_gamma   90.00
#
_symmetry.space_group_name_H-M   'P 1'
#
loop_
_entity.id
_entity.type
_entity.pdbx_description
1 polymer ?
#
loop_
_entity_poly.entity_id
_entity_poly.type
_entity_poly.pdbx_seq_one_letter_code
_entity_poly.pdbx_strand_id
1 'polypeptide(L)'
;MQILKKFDKLTIANEAEQQDTSKSSVQDPNTPLELKKKIKKHLRTLALLMEDSPHLAVSKPKTMLQREIICKEFEKLMDHEGYKQEALDHFWRTCLYEPIKACLAYCSSHSSEKAREHIRWLKTFISCGIGQLSALLEKHPDLNFVIFIYLGDLYRYSYSYCGDAGLLDLECSKQSYLKALQTNPSNGRSFNQIALLYQENQALESLRLFLRALVVKQAYSRAVDNIKKMTRQEEKRMDEIKFGGDGQKVVLNIVENVLLEFNRQSFENMSSQFEKHLDVVVKENLMDSFKQVHCLSLMAISVFRSDTIDDIQLRCIGSLICRSMHTLLDQAQKTMIEQPAIISSVTDNLGSASEASDTAQHSCELFNILISVAEFLGEVSHKFVVKKIPVALKIQFKNMVQTVVSMLNHPSMLPSIICLINSDTVLKQESVEKWLAQGTACLSSQLDILVYYIRVCLTNPSSPISFDKQVFKAMNNSTEKDLGFLHKISHVHQQHFQEQQEKDALMPVYVMPHHQVLLNKLSVLQNLIKSTKLTVIIQPSVLSQLDKLKKESQQAREAIRWLEATIPRARVRMSNINGRGLEHETEKFLADKNLLDRQSLFAVILVGTENPVKNSQKPAIAVENIDAFFLRMAGRQIFYFPYKLLLKFNQHNLH
;
A
#
# COMPACT_ATOMS: atom_id res chain seq x y z
N MET A 1 -7.76 19.60 -32.78
CA MET A 1 -9.07 20.12 -32.33
C MET A 1 -9.26 20.20 -30.81
N GLN A 2 -9.03 19.14 -30.03
CA GLN A 2 -9.19 19.22 -28.55
C GLN A 2 -8.23 20.22 -27.88
N ILE A 3 -7.00 20.35 -28.39
CA ILE A 3 -6.02 21.34 -27.92
C ILE A 3 -6.54 22.76 -28.15
N LEU A 4 -7.07 23.05 -29.36
CA LEU A 4 -7.70 24.33 -29.68
C LEU A 4 -8.86 24.65 -28.74
N LYS A 5 -9.75 23.68 -28.47
CA LYS A 5 -10.86 23.86 -27.51
C LYS A 5 -10.38 24.14 -26.08
N LYS A 6 -9.25 23.58 -25.66
CA LYS A 6 -8.66 23.83 -24.33
C LYS A 6 -8.00 25.20 -24.26
N PHE A 7 -7.28 25.59 -25.32
CA PHE A 7 -6.67 26.92 -25.45
C PHE A 7 -7.74 28.03 -25.41
N ASP A 8 -8.87 27.82 -26.09
CA ASP A 8 -10.00 28.77 -26.10
C ASP A 8 -10.68 28.95 -24.73
N LYS A 9 -10.70 27.92 -23.87
CA LYS A 9 -11.33 28.00 -22.53
C LYS A 9 -10.51 28.83 -21.53
N LEU A 10 -9.19 28.87 -21.68
CA LEU A 10 -8.29 29.65 -20.83
C LEU A 10 -8.27 31.14 -21.23
N THR A 11 -8.59 31.43 -22.49
CA THR A 11 -8.64 32.79 -23.02
C THR A 11 -9.64 33.67 -22.25
N ILE A 12 -10.74 33.09 -21.74
CA ILE A 12 -11.84 33.80 -21.07
C ILE A 12 -11.49 34.19 -19.61
N ALA A 13 -10.57 33.49 -18.94
CA ALA A 13 -10.26 33.74 -17.53
C ALA A 13 -9.38 34.98 -17.30
N ASN A 14 -8.42 35.25 -18.19
CA ASN A 14 -7.49 36.38 -18.05
C ASN A 14 -7.93 37.64 -18.81
N GLU A 15 -8.90 37.53 -19.73
CA GLU A 15 -9.46 38.69 -20.45
C GLU A 15 -10.42 39.54 -19.59
N ALA A 16 -10.97 38.96 -18.52
CA ALA A 16 -11.87 39.67 -17.61
C ALA A 16 -11.15 40.73 -16.72
N GLU A 17 -9.83 40.63 -16.55
CA GLU A 17 -9.03 41.59 -15.77
C GLU A 17 -8.42 42.74 -16.60
N GLN A 18 -8.48 42.69 -17.93
CA GLN A 18 -7.79 43.66 -18.80
C GLN A 18 -8.71 44.49 -19.70
N GLN A 19 -10.04 44.44 -19.52
CA GLN A 19 -10.95 45.24 -20.35
C GLN A 19 -11.00 46.74 -20.02
N ASP A 20 -10.27 47.25 -19.01
CA ASP A 20 -10.41 48.65 -18.58
C ASP A 20 -9.30 49.61 -18.99
N THR A 21 -8.27 49.19 -19.74
CA THR A 21 -7.26 50.15 -20.24
C THR A 21 -6.81 49.84 -21.65
N SER A 22 -7.28 50.67 -22.58
CA SER A 22 -6.60 51.18 -23.79
C SER A 22 -7.40 51.03 -25.09
N LYS A 23 -8.23 52.04 -25.37
CA LYS A 23 -8.45 52.49 -26.74
C LYS A 23 -7.31 53.44 -27.11
N SER A 24 -6.46 53.00 -28.04
CA SER A 24 -5.68 53.78 -29.02
C SER A 24 -4.18 53.47 -29.07
N SER A 25 -3.67 53.59 -30.30
CA SER A 25 -2.28 53.56 -30.76
C SER A 25 -1.66 52.17 -30.98
N VAL A 26 -1.09 52.01 -32.18
CA VAL A 26 -0.24 50.93 -32.73
C VAL A 26 -0.22 49.63 -31.92
N GLN A 27 -0.92 48.60 -32.40
CA GLN A 27 -0.92 47.27 -31.79
C GLN A 27 0.51 46.71 -31.81
N ASP A 28 1.19 46.74 -30.66
CA ASP A 28 2.45 46.02 -30.47
C ASP A 28 2.21 44.54 -30.83
N PRO A 29 2.92 44.00 -31.84
CA PRO A 29 2.72 42.64 -32.31
C PRO A 29 3.04 41.58 -31.24
N ASN A 30 3.66 41.97 -30.13
CA ASN A 30 4.01 41.13 -28.99
C ASN A 30 3.05 41.30 -27.79
N THR A 31 1.93 42.01 -27.92
CA THR A 31 0.93 41.96 -26.85
C THR A 31 0.40 40.52 -26.64
N PRO A 32 0.07 40.10 -25.40
CA PRO A 32 -0.43 38.75 -25.14
C PRO A 32 -1.65 38.37 -25.98
N LEU A 33 -2.55 39.33 -26.23
CA LEU A 33 -3.75 39.12 -27.04
C LEU A 33 -3.41 38.81 -28.52
N GLU A 34 -2.47 39.55 -29.11
CA GLU A 34 -2.03 39.32 -30.49
C GLU A 34 -1.21 38.03 -30.63
N LEU A 35 -0.34 37.72 -29.66
CA LEU A 35 0.38 36.45 -29.61
C LEU A 35 -0.58 35.26 -29.55
N LYS A 36 -1.62 35.31 -28.70
CA LYS A 36 -2.67 34.27 -28.63
C LYS A 36 -3.40 34.11 -29.97
N LYS A 37 -3.75 35.21 -30.65
CA LYS A 37 -4.38 35.16 -31.98
C LYS A 37 -3.47 34.49 -33.02
N LYS A 38 -2.18 34.83 -33.03
CA LYS A 38 -1.17 34.20 -33.91
C LYS A 38 -1.03 32.71 -33.63
N ILE A 39 -0.85 32.33 -32.37
CA ILE A 39 -0.78 30.92 -31.93
C ILE A 39 -2.02 30.17 -32.40
N LYS A 40 -3.22 30.71 -32.17
CA LYS A 40 -4.48 30.08 -32.59
C LYS A 40 -4.56 29.87 -34.10
N LYS A 41 -4.14 30.86 -34.90
CA LYS A 41 -4.07 30.75 -36.36
C LYS A 41 -3.12 29.62 -36.77
N HIS A 42 -1.93 29.59 -36.20
CA HIS A 42 -0.93 28.57 -36.50
C HIS A 42 -1.34 27.17 -36.05
N LEU A 43 -2.04 27.04 -34.91
CA LEU A 43 -2.61 25.77 -34.44
C LEU A 43 -3.69 25.23 -35.38
N ARG A 44 -4.50 26.10 -36.00
CA ARG A 44 -5.47 25.68 -37.03
C ARG A 44 -4.75 25.17 -38.28
N THR A 45 -3.72 25.88 -38.74
CA THR A 45 -2.89 25.41 -39.86
C THR A 45 -2.23 24.07 -39.55
N LEU A 46 -1.67 23.90 -38.34
CA LEU A 46 -1.08 22.64 -37.90
C LEU A 46 -2.11 21.51 -37.89
N ALA A 47 -3.35 21.78 -37.44
CA ALA A 47 -4.42 20.78 -37.44
C ALA A 47 -4.75 20.29 -38.86
N LEU A 48 -4.88 21.21 -39.83
CA LEU A 48 -5.13 20.87 -41.24
C LEU A 48 -4.01 20.03 -41.84
N LEU A 49 -2.75 20.34 -41.52
CA LEU A 49 -1.60 19.54 -41.99
C LEU A 49 -1.58 18.10 -41.43
N MET A 50 -2.37 17.83 -40.39
CA MET A 50 -2.38 16.57 -39.64
C MET A 50 -3.66 15.74 -39.85
N GLU A 51 -4.66 16.23 -40.61
CA GLU A 51 -5.99 15.61 -40.72
C GLU A 51 -5.98 14.20 -41.34
N ASP A 52 -5.22 13.97 -42.41
CA ASP A 52 -5.30 12.71 -43.17
C ASP A 52 -4.53 11.55 -42.54
N SER A 53 -3.42 11.84 -41.87
CA SER A 53 -2.55 10.82 -41.25
C SER A 53 -1.65 11.46 -40.18
N PRO A 54 -2.15 11.68 -38.96
CA PRO A 54 -1.45 12.46 -37.93
C PRO A 54 -0.05 11.94 -37.64
N HIS A 55 0.11 10.62 -37.61
CA HIS A 55 1.36 9.94 -37.30
C HIS A 55 2.43 10.11 -38.39
N LEU A 56 2.07 10.01 -39.67
CA LEU A 56 2.97 10.23 -40.82
C LEU A 56 3.24 11.72 -41.04
N ALA A 57 2.29 12.58 -40.68
CA ALA A 57 2.41 14.02 -40.86
C ALA A 57 3.38 14.67 -39.86
N VAL A 58 3.64 14.02 -38.71
CA VAL A 58 4.50 14.58 -37.66
C VAL A 58 5.92 14.86 -38.18
N SER A 59 6.51 13.96 -38.95
CA SER A 59 7.87 14.08 -39.46
C SER A 59 8.00 14.89 -40.76
N LYS A 60 6.87 15.35 -41.35
CA LYS A 60 6.91 16.12 -42.60
C LYS A 60 7.49 17.53 -42.39
N PRO A 61 8.31 18.04 -43.32
CA PRO A 61 8.96 19.36 -43.19
C PRO A 61 8.00 20.53 -42.94
N LYS A 62 6.86 20.57 -43.65
CA LYS A 62 5.84 21.63 -43.47
C LYS A 62 5.27 21.64 -42.05
N THR A 63 5.02 20.46 -41.49
CA THR A 63 4.52 20.31 -40.12
C THR A 63 5.56 20.69 -39.08
N MET A 64 6.83 20.34 -39.33
CA MET A 64 7.96 20.73 -38.47
C MET A 64 8.14 22.25 -38.44
N LEU A 65 8.18 22.90 -39.61
CA LEU A 65 8.26 24.36 -39.71
C LEU A 65 7.09 25.04 -39.00
N GLN A 66 5.88 24.53 -39.20
CA GLN A 66 4.69 25.10 -38.57
C GLN A 66 4.75 24.99 -37.04
N ARG A 67 5.31 23.90 -36.49
CA ARG A 67 5.55 23.77 -35.05
C ARG A 67 6.64 24.69 -34.55
N GLU A 68 7.73 24.86 -35.29
CA GLU A 68 8.81 25.78 -34.91
C GLU A 68 8.29 27.21 -34.76
N ILE A 69 7.41 27.66 -35.65
CA ILE A 69 6.73 28.95 -35.54
C ILE A 69 5.89 29.02 -34.26
N ILE A 70 5.11 27.97 -33.97
CA ILE A 70 4.29 27.91 -32.75
C ILE A 70 5.17 27.95 -31.48
N CYS A 71 6.30 27.24 -31.47
CA CYS A 71 7.27 27.27 -30.39
C CYS A 71 7.72 28.71 -30.10
N LYS A 72 8.19 29.43 -31.13
CA LYS A 72 8.67 30.82 -30.99
C LYS A 72 7.59 31.77 -30.48
N GLU A 73 6.33 31.59 -30.89
CA GLU A 73 5.24 32.43 -30.41
C GLU A 73 4.87 32.11 -28.94
N PHE A 74 4.95 30.84 -28.51
CA PHE A 74 4.80 30.50 -27.09
C PHE A 74 5.96 31.03 -26.24
N GLU A 75 7.20 30.98 -26.73
CA GLU A 75 8.37 31.54 -26.04
C GLU A 75 8.24 33.04 -25.80
N LYS A 76 7.68 33.79 -26.76
CA LYS A 76 7.35 35.21 -26.55
C LYS A 76 6.21 35.38 -25.54
N LEU A 77 5.19 34.52 -25.57
CA LEU A 77 4.09 34.60 -24.62
C LEU A 77 4.56 34.32 -23.18
N MET A 78 5.58 33.46 -23.02
CA MET A 78 6.25 33.20 -21.73
C MET A 78 7.01 34.41 -21.18
N ASP A 79 7.26 35.46 -21.97
CA ASP A 79 7.90 36.70 -21.46
C ASP A 79 6.94 37.59 -20.67
N HIS A 80 5.64 37.25 -20.63
CA HIS A 80 4.64 38.00 -19.89
C HIS A 80 4.25 37.30 -18.58
N GLU A 81 4.42 38.00 -17.45
CA GLU A 81 4.22 37.46 -16.08
C GLU A 81 2.91 36.71 -15.85
N GLY A 82 1.79 37.15 -16.43
CA GLY A 82 0.49 36.50 -16.26
C GLY A 82 0.26 35.23 -17.11
N TYR A 83 1.21 34.89 -17.99
CA TYR A 83 1.02 33.83 -19.00
C TYR A 83 2.12 32.76 -18.99
N LYS A 84 3.19 32.94 -18.22
CA LYS A 84 4.38 32.08 -18.19
C LYS A 84 4.06 30.58 -18.10
N GLN A 85 3.46 30.17 -16.98
CA GLN A 85 3.20 28.76 -16.70
C GLN A 85 2.18 28.16 -17.68
N GLU A 86 1.14 28.92 -18.04
CA GLU A 86 0.11 28.47 -18.98
C GLU A 86 0.68 28.27 -20.39
N ALA A 87 1.47 29.24 -20.86
CA ALA A 87 2.15 29.17 -22.15
C ALA A 87 3.13 28.00 -22.20
N LEU A 88 3.91 27.76 -21.13
CA LEU A 88 4.81 26.62 -21.04
C LEU A 88 4.07 25.28 -21.08
N ASP A 89 2.94 25.15 -20.36
CA ASP A 89 2.13 23.94 -20.36
C ASP A 89 1.53 23.65 -21.74
N HIS A 90 1.10 24.68 -22.46
CA HIS A 90 0.61 24.55 -23.83
C HIS A 90 1.72 24.25 -24.83
N PHE A 91 2.89 24.87 -24.68
CA PHE A 91 4.10 24.57 -25.42
C PHE A 91 4.46 23.10 -25.27
N TRP A 92 4.59 22.61 -24.03
CA TRP A 92 4.90 21.20 -23.75
C TRP A 92 3.90 20.25 -24.42
N ARG A 93 2.60 20.46 -24.18
CA ARG A 93 1.56 19.55 -24.69
C ARG A 93 1.53 19.52 -26.20
N THR A 94 1.58 20.70 -26.84
CA THR A 94 1.32 20.84 -28.27
C THR A 94 2.56 20.61 -29.11
N CYS A 95 3.68 21.19 -28.68
CA CYS A 95 4.90 21.21 -29.46
C CYS A 95 5.79 20.00 -29.21
N LEU A 96 5.70 19.34 -28.03
CA LEU A 96 6.58 18.24 -27.66
C LEU A 96 5.82 16.92 -27.42
N TYR A 97 4.90 16.88 -26.44
CA TYR A 97 4.27 15.65 -25.97
C TYR A 97 3.37 14.96 -27.00
N GLU A 98 2.44 15.68 -27.64
CA GLU A 98 1.52 15.08 -28.62
C GLU A 98 2.23 14.55 -29.87
N PRO A 99 3.25 15.24 -30.45
CA PRO A 99 4.11 14.66 -31.48
C PRO A 99 4.78 13.34 -31.08
N ILE A 100 5.35 13.27 -29.87
CA ILE A 100 5.98 12.05 -29.34
C ILE A 100 4.94 10.93 -29.27
N LYS A 101 3.79 11.21 -28.65
CA LYS A 101 2.69 10.25 -28.51
C LYS A 101 2.18 9.74 -29.85
N ALA A 102 2.00 10.61 -30.84
CA ALA A 102 1.58 10.23 -32.19
C ALA A 102 2.62 9.33 -32.89
N CYS A 103 3.90 9.63 -32.73
CA CYS A 103 4.99 8.81 -33.24
C CYS A 103 5.01 7.41 -32.59
N LEU A 104 4.88 7.33 -31.26
CA LEU A 104 4.87 6.04 -30.56
C LEU A 104 3.68 5.17 -30.95
N ALA A 105 2.48 5.75 -31.09
CA ALA A 105 1.29 5.02 -31.55
C ALA A 105 1.46 4.42 -32.95
N TYR A 106 2.20 5.12 -33.83
CA TYR A 106 2.56 4.60 -35.15
C TYR A 106 3.52 3.43 -35.08
N CYS A 107 4.60 3.57 -34.31
CA CYS A 107 5.61 2.53 -34.14
C CYS A 107 5.00 1.23 -33.58
N SER A 108 4.00 1.32 -32.70
CA SER A 108 3.30 0.16 -32.16
C SER A 108 2.40 -0.59 -33.17
N SER A 109 2.08 0.01 -34.32
CA SER A 109 1.10 -0.53 -35.29
C SER A 109 1.68 -0.90 -36.65
N HIS A 110 3.00 -0.73 -36.87
CA HIS A 110 3.64 -0.87 -38.18
C HIS A 110 4.87 -1.78 -38.14
N SER A 111 5.35 -2.19 -39.33
CA SER A 111 6.53 -3.06 -39.47
C SER A 111 7.79 -2.45 -38.85
N SER A 112 8.72 -3.32 -38.43
CA SER A 112 9.94 -2.94 -37.71
C SER A 112 10.86 -1.98 -38.49
N GLU A 113 10.80 -1.97 -39.83
CA GLU A 113 11.63 -1.08 -40.67
C GLU A 113 11.10 0.36 -40.71
N LYS A 114 9.82 0.56 -41.00
CA LYS A 114 9.19 1.90 -40.97
C LYS A 114 9.17 2.48 -39.55
N ALA A 115 9.02 1.62 -38.55
CA ALA A 115 9.12 2.02 -37.14
C ALA A 115 10.53 2.51 -36.79
N ARG A 116 11.60 1.87 -37.30
CA ARG A 116 12.99 2.29 -37.08
C ARG A 116 13.28 3.70 -37.59
N GLU A 117 12.76 4.07 -38.77
CA GLU A 117 12.91 5.44 -39.30
C GLU A 117 12.22 6.49 -38.42
N HIS A 118 11.01 6.19 -37.95
CA HIS A 118 10.27 7.07 -37.05
C HIS A 118 10.93 7.19 -35.67
N ILE A 119 11.52 6.12 -35.16
CA ILE A 119 12.31 6.14 -33.92
C ILE A 119 13.57 7.00 -34.09
N ARG A 120 14.24 6.96 -35.25
CA ARG A 120 15.39 7.82 -35.55
C ARG A 120 14.99 9.30 -35.58
N TRP A 121 13.88 9.62 -36.25
CA TRP A 121 13.31 10.97 -36.23
C TRP A 121 12.96 11.41 -34.80
N LEU A 122 12.33 10.53 -34.02
CA LEU A 122 11.93 10.80 -32.64
C LEU A 122 13.13 11.14 -31.77
N LYS A 123 14.26 10.44 -31.93
CA LYS A 123 15.50 10.73 -31.21
C LYS A 123 16.01 12.15 -31.49
N THR A 124 16.09 12.54 -32.76
CA THR A 124 16.48 13.90 -33.16
C THR A 124 15.49 14.94 -32.63
N PHE A 125 14.19 14.65 -32.73
CA PHE A 125 13.13 15.52 -32.25
C PHE A 125 13.21 15.76 -30.74
N ILE A 126 13.43 14.71 -29.94
CA ILE A 126 13.62 14.80 -28.49
C ILE A 126 14.87 15.63 -28.17
N SER A 127 15.98 15.39 -28.87
CA SER A 127 17.22 16.17 -28.67
C SER A 127 17.02 17.67 -28.93
N CYS A 128 16.29 18.05 -29.98
CA CYS A 128 15.92 19.44 -30.21
C CYS A 128 15.04 20.00 -29.09
N GLY A 129 14.05 19.22 -28.62
CA GLY A 129 13.18 19.62 -27.51
C GLY A 129 13.93 19.83 -26.19
N ILE A 130 14.94 18.99 -25.91
CA ILE A 130 15.84 19.16 -24.77
C ILE A 130 16.61 20.48 -24.89
N GLY A 131 17.16 20.79 -26.06
CA GLY A 131 17.84 22.07 -26.31
C GLY A 131 16.93 23.27 -26.08
N GLN A 132 15.69 23.22 -26.58
CA GLN A 132 14.70 24.29 -26.40
C GLN A 132 14.33 24.50 -24.93
N LEU A 133 13.99 23.43 -24.20
CA LEU A 133 13.67 23.53 -22.78
C LEU A 133 14.86 23.97 -21.94
N SER A 134 16.08 23.56 -22.30
CA SER A 134 17.30 23.98 -21.58
C SER A 134 17.54 25.47 -21.71
N ALA A 135 17.31 26.06 -22.89
CA ALA A 135 17.41 27.51 -23.08
C ALA A 135 16.39 28.30 -22.23
N LEU A 136 15.24 27.69 -21.89
CA LEU A 136 14.23 28.34 -21.05
C LEU A 136 14.58 28.34 -19.55
N LEU A 137 15.47 27.47 -19.09
CA LEU A 137 15.88 27.43 -17.67
C LEU A 137 16.56 28.74 -17.24
N GLU A 138 17.44 29.28 -18.07
CA GLU A 138 18.12 30.55 -17.78
C GLU A 138 17.16 31.74 -17.90
N LYS A 139 16.24 31.67 -18.86
CA LYS A 139 15.31 32.77 -19.18
C LYS A 139 14.15 32.90 -18.18
N HIS A 140 13.66 31.77 -17.65
CA HIS A 140 12.50 31.73 -16.74
C HIS A 140 12.78 30.88 -15.49
N PRO A 141 13.60 31.38 -14.54
CA PRO A 141 13.92 30.65 -13.32
C PRO A 141 12.69 30.28 -12.47
N ASP A 142 11.62 31.07 -12.56
CA ASP A 142 10.34 30.84 -11.89
C ASP A 142 9.62 29.58 -12.42
N LEU A 143 9.95 29.12 -13.62
CA LEU A 143 9.40 27.92 -14.24
C LEU A 143 10.30 26.68 -14.07
N ASN A 144 11.47 26.81 -13.43
CA ASN A 144 12.49 25.76 -13.34
C ASN A 144 11.93 24.41 -12.91
N PHE A 145 11.05 24.39 -11.90
CA PHE A 145 10.40 23.16 -11.45
C PHE A 145 9.72 22.41 -12.60
N VAL A 146 8.88 23.11 -13.37
CA VAL A 146 8.07 22.52 -14.44
C VAL A 146 8.96 22.12 -15.62
N ILE A 147 9.95 22.95 -15.95
CA ILE A 147 10.91 22.68 -17.03
C ILE A 147 11.74 21.44 -16.71
N PHE A 148 12.24 21.28 -15.48
CA PHE A 148 12.98 20.09 -15.07
C PHE A 148 12.13 18.81 -15.14
N ILE A 149 10.84 18.88 -14.82
CA ILE A 149 9.93 17.75 -15.05
C ILE A 149 9.86 17.40 -16.54
N TYR A 150 9.70 18.39 -17.42
CA TYR A 150 9.61 18.16 -18.86
C TYR A 150 10.91 17.65 -19.48
N LEU A 151 12.06 18.16 -19.04
CA LEU A 151 13.38 17.62 -19.41
C LEU A 151 13.52 16.16 -18.99
N GLY A 152 13.15 15.82 -17.75
CA GLY A 152 13.16 14.44 -17.28
C GLY A 152 12.24 13.54 -18.10
N ASP A 153 11.06 14.02 -18.49
CA ASP A 153 10.13 13.28 -19.33
C ASP A 153 10.73 13.01 -20.73
N LEU A 154 11.39 14.00 -21.34
CA LEU A 154 12.08 13.85 -22.63
C LEU A 154 13.22 12.83 -22.56
N TYR A 155 14.09 12.93 -21.56
CA TYR A 155 15.17 11.96 -21.35
C TYR A 155 14.61 10.55 -21.11
N ARG A 156 13.55 10.40 -20.31
CA ARG A 156 12.88 9.11 -20.12
C ARG A 156 12.33 8.56 -21.43
N TYR A 157 11.68 9.38 -22.25
CA TYR A 157 11.16 8.94 -23.56
C TYR A 157 12.28 8.52 -24.52
N SER A 158 13.40 9.25 -24.53
CA SER A 158 14.59 8.85 -25.30
C SER A 158 15.11 7.49 -24.85
N TYR A 159 15.30 7.30 -23.53
CA TYR A 159 15.73 6.03 -22.96
C TYR A 159 14.78 4.87 -23.30
N SER A 160 13.48 5.04 -23.05
CA SER A 160 12.50 3.95 -23.20
C SER A 160 12.21 3.57 -24.66
N TYR A 161 12.38 4.48 -25.61
CA TYR A 161 11.88 4.27 -26.98
C TYR A 161 12.92 4.42 -28.09
N CYS A 162 14.08 5.04 -27.83
CA CYS A 162 15.09 5.33 -28.87
C CYS A 162 16.34 4.44 -28.82
N GLY A 163 16.41 3.47 -27.90
CA GLY A 163 17.24 2.24 -27.99
C GLY A 163 18.77 2.35 -27.93
N ASP A 164 19.37 3.53 -28.14
CA ASP A 164 20.83 3.65 -28.39
C ASP A 164 21.62 4.41 -27.31
N ALA A 165 20.97 5.04 -26.33
CA ALA A 165 21.61 5.90 -25.32
C ALA A 165 21.51 5.34 -23.88
N GLY A 166 21.41 4.00 -23.78
CA GLY A 166 20.71 3.23 -22.74
C GLY A 166 21.12 3.35 -21.26
N LEU A 167 21.95 4.31 -20.86
CA LEU A 167 22.21 4.61 -19.44
C LEU A 167 22.37 6.11 -19.17
N LEU A 168 22.97 6.86 -20.10
CA LEU A 168 23.16 8.30 -19.94
C LEU A 168 21.82 9.04 -19.90
N ASP A 169 20.89 8.72 -20.81
CA ASP A 169 19.58 9.37 -20.83
C ASP A 169 18.76 9.03 -19.58
N LEU A 170 18.88 7.80 -19.06
CA LEU A 170 18.23 7.41 -17.81
C LEU A 170 18.79 8.24 -16.62
N GLU A 171 20.10 8.42 -16.56
CA GLU A 171 20.74 9.22 -15.52
C GLU A 171 20.39 10.71 -15.66
N CYS A 172 20.38 11.27 -16.88
CA CYS A 172 19.91 12.64 -17.13
C CYS A 172 18.44 12.83 -16.76
N SER A 173 17.59 11.83 -17.01
CA SER A 173 16.19 11.82 -16.59
C SER A 173 16.07 11.90 -15.06
N LYS A 174 16.77 11.02 -14.36
CA LYS A 174 16.84 10.99 -12.90
C LYS A 174 17.33 12.32 -12.33
N GLN A 175 18.44 12.85 -12.83
CA GLN A 175 19.00 14.13 -12.39
C GLN A 175 18.04 15.29 -12.63
N SER A 176 17.32 15.30 -13.75
CA SER A 176 16.31 16.33 -14.04
C SER A 176 15.20 16.30 -12.99
N TYR A 177 14.65 15.13 -12.66
CA TYR A 177 13.63 15.05 -11.60
C TYR A 177 14.17 15.36 -10.20
N LEU A 178 15.43 15.04 -9.91
CA LEU A 178 16.07 15.43 -8.65
C LEU A 178 16.25 16.95 -8.55
N LYS A 179 16.61 17.64 -9.64
CA LYS A 179 16.63 19.12 -9.69
C LYS A 179 15.23 19.71 -9.53
N ALA A 180 14.21 19.09 -10.12
CA ALA A 180 12.82 19.49 -9.88
C ALA A 180 12.45 19.34 -8.39
N LEU A 181 12.84 18.23 -7.76
CA LEU A 181 12.62 18.00 -6.34
C LEU A 181 13.32 19.07 -5.46
N GLN A 182 14.59 19.38 -5.74
CA GLN A 182 15.32 20.44 -5.03
C GLN A 182 14.65 21.82 -5.17
N THR A 183 14.07 22.09 -6.35
CA THR A 183 13.36 23.35 -6.60
C THR A 183 12.05 23.44 -5.81
N ASN A 184 11.33 22.32 -5.67
CA ASN A 184 10.09 22.27 -4.89
C ASN A 184 9.88 20.90 -4.22
N PRO A 185 10.45 20.69 -3.01
CA PRO A 185 10.38 19.41 -2.30
C PRO A 185 8.97 19.03 -1.86
N SER A 186 8.07 20.01 -1.81
CA SER A 186 6.68 19.84 -1.38
C SER A 186 5.78 19.28 -2.48
N ASN A 187 6.24 19.19 -3.74
CA ASN A 187 5.41 18.79 -4.87
C ASN A 187 5.50 17.30 -5.20
N GLY A 188 4.35 16.63 -5.14
CA GLY A 188 4.23 15.18 -5.37
C GLY A 188 4.60 14.73 -6.78
N ARG A 189 4.57 15.65 -7.77
CA ARG A 189 4.84 15.31 -9.17
C ARG A 189 6.27 14.78 -9.37
N SER A 190 7.27 15.36 -8.71
CA SER A 190 8.67 14.88 -8.83
C SER A 190 8.79 13.43 -8.38
N PHE A 191 8.23 13.09 -7.22
CA PHE A 191 8.25 11.71 -6.72
C PHE A 191 7.54 10.75 -7.66
N ASN A 192 6.38 11.12 -8.20
CA ASN A 192 5.68 10.31 -9.18
C ASN A 192 6.52 10.07 -10.44
N GLN A 193 7.24 11.08 -10.93
CA GLN A 193 8.08 10.91 -12.10
C GLN A 193 9.32 10.06 -11.84
N ILE A 194 9.95 10.20 -10.68
CA ILE A 194 11.08 9.35 -10.26
C ILE A 194 10.59 7.90 -10.10
N ALA A 195 9.42 7.68 -9.51
CA ALA A 195 8.83 6.34 -9.33
C ALA A 195 8.69 5.58 -10.67
N LEU A 196 8.33 6.29 -11.75
CA LEU A 196 8.21 5.71 -13.09
C LEU A 196 9.54 5.19 -13.64
N LEU A 197 10.70 5.70 -13.18
CA LEU A 197 12.01 5.18 -13.56
C LEU A 197 12.34 3.84 -12.89
N TYR A 198 11.76 3.59 -11.72
CA TYR A 198 12.00 2.40 -10.91
C TYR A 198 10.96 1.29 -11.15
N GLN A 199 9.85 1.59 -11.83
CA GLN A 199 8.69 0.70 -11.95
C GLN A 199 9.02 -0.69 -12.51
N GLU A 200 9.98 -0.80 -13.43
CA GLU A 200 10.29 -2.07 -14.10
C GLU A 200 11.28 -2.95 -13.31
N ASN A 201 12.19 -2.35 -12.54
CA ASN A 201 13.33 -3.05 -11.93
C ASN A 201 13.32 -3.05 -10.39
N GLN A 202 12.62 -2.10 -9.76
CA GLN A 202 12.61 -1.91 -8.30
C GLN A 202 11.19 -1.56 -7.83
N ALA A 203 10.29 -2.55 -7.87
CA ALA A 203 8.86 -2.35 -7.60
C ALA A 203 8.57 -1.74 -6.21
N LEU A 204 9.26 -2.19 -5.17
CA LEU A 204 9.08 -1.64 -3.81
C LEU A 204 9.52 -0.18 -3.71
N GLU A 205 10.60 0.20 -4.39
CA GLU A 205 11.09 1.58 -4.43
C GLU A 205 10.16 2.48 -5.24
N SER A 206 9.66 1.98 -6.36
CA SER A 206 8.61 2.64 -7.15
C SER A 206 7.34 2.87 -6.32
N LEU A 207 6.89 1.86 -5.58
CA LEU A 207 5.76 1.95 -4.66
C LEU A 207 5.98 3.03 -3.59
N ARG A 208 7.14 3.02 -2.94
CA ARG A 208 7.50 4.01 -1.91
C ARG A 208 7.39 5.43 -2.45
N LEU A 209 7.92 5.68 -3.65
CA LEU A 209 7.90 7.00 -4.29
C LEU A 209 6.48 7.42 -4.74
N PHE A 210 5.66 6.49 -5.24
CA PHE A 210 4.26 6.80 -5.52
C PHE A 210 3.48 7.15 -4.24
N LEU A 211 3.70 6.42 -3.14
CA LEU A 211 3.10 6.74 -1.84
C LEU A 211 3.61 8.07 -1.30
N ARG A 212 4.90 8.36 -1.45
CA ARG A 212 5.50 9.65 -1.11
C ARG A 212 4.83 10.80 -1.86
N ALA A 213 4.52 10.61 -3.15
CA ALA A 213 3.79 11.59 -3.95
C ALA A 213 2.39 11.94 -3.37
N LEU A 214 1.78 11.04 -2.61
CA LEU A 214 0.50 11.24 -1.93
C LEU A 214 0.63 11.93 -0.55
N VAL A 215 1.82 11.90 0.05
CA VAL A 215 2.09 12.35 1.43
C VAL A 215 2.84 13.68 1.50
N VAL A 216 3.32 14.24 0.40
CA VAL A 216 3.88 15.60 0.44
C VAL A 216 2.78 16.68 0.43
N LYS A 217 3.13 17.91 0.84
CA LYS A 217 2.18 19.02 1.04
C LYS A 217 1.32 19.32 -0.20
N GLN A 218 1.91 19.30 -1.39
CA GLN A 218 1.19 19.40 -2.66
C GLN A 218 1.09 18.00 -3.27
N ALA A 219 0.18 17.18 -2.73
CA ALA A 219 0.00 15.79 -3.11
C ALA A 219 -0.37 15.62 -4.59
N TYR A 220 0.12 14.55 -5.22
CA TYR A 220 -0.17 14.20 -6.61
C TYR A 220 -1.08 12.98 -6.69
N SER A 221 -2.40 13.21 -6.67
CA SER A 221 -3.44 12.16 -6.59
C SER A 221 -3.36 11.11 -7.71
N ARG A 222 -2.87 11.47 -8.89
CA ARG A 222 -2.69 10.54 -10.02
C ARG A 222 -1.63 9.46 -9.77
N ALA A 223 -0.83 9.56 -8.70
CA ALA A 223 0.04 8.46 -8.30
C ALA A 223 -0.76 7.18 -7.98
N VAL A 224 -2.02 7.29 -7.52
CA VAL A 224 -2.90 6.14 -7.29
C VAL A 224 -3.15 5.34 -8.58
N ASP A 225 -3.27 6.00 -9.73
CA ASP A 225 -3.46 5.31 -11.02
C ASP A 225 -2.23 4.48 -11.39
N ASN A 226 -1.03 4.96 -11.06
CA ASN A 226 0.22 4.24 -11.29
C ASN A 226 0.36 3.04 -10.33
N ILE A 227 -0.03 3.19 -9.05
CA ILE A 227 -0.09 2.08 -8.09
C ILE A 227 -1.05 1.01 -8.61
N LYS A 228 -2.25 1.39 -9.05
CA LYS A 228 -3.24 0.48 -9.65
C LYS A 228 -2.74 -0.23 -10.91
N LYS A 229 -1.92 0.44 -11.72
CA LYS A 229 -1.29 -0.17 -12.89
C LYS A 229 -0.25 -1.21 -12.48
N MET A 230 0.55 -0.89 -11.47
CA MET A 230 1.60 -1.77 -10.95
C MET A 230 1.02 -3.05 -10.34
N THR A 231 -0.04 -2.95 -9.52
CA THR A 231 -0.69 -4.12 -8.90
C THR A 231 -1.21 -5.10 -9.95
N ARG A 232 -1.88 -4.60 -10.99
CA ARG A 232 -2.38 -5.39 -12.13
C ARG A 232 -1.29 -6.00 -13.02
N GLN A 233 -0.15 -5.33 -13.14
CA GLN A 233 1.00 -5.88 -13.89
C GLN A 233 1.59 -7.09 -13.14
N GLU A 234 1.65 -7.02 -11.82
CA GLU A 234 2.12 -8.13 -10.98
C GLU A 234 1.16 -9.34 -10.99
N GLU A 235 -0.17 -9.12 -11.06
CA GLU A 235 -1.14 -10.21 -11.27
C GLU A 235 -0.88 -10.99 -12.57
N LYS A 236 -0.42 -10.31 -13.64
CA LYS A 236 -0.16 -10.93 -14.95
C LYS A 236 1.20 -11.60 -15.07
N ARG A 237 2.18 -11.18 -14.27
CA ARG A 237 3.51 -11.82 -14.19
C ARG A 237 3.48 -13.11 -13.37
N MET A 238 2.32 -13.52 -12.85
CA MET A 238 2.16 -14.71 -12.00
C MET A 238 2.49 -16.05 -12.69
N ASP A 239 2.50 -16.11 -14.02
CA ASP A 239 2.80 -17.36 -14.75
C ASP A 239 4.30 -17.55 -15.05
N GLU A 240 5.10 -16.49 -14.98
CA GLU A 240 6.51 -16.53 -15.34
C GLU A 240 7.33 -15.61 -14.43
N ILE A 241 8.20 -16.23 -13.62
CA ILE A 241 9.35 -15.65 -12.89
C ILE A 241 9.09 -15.31 -11.41
N LYS A 242 10.00 -15.82 -10.57
CA LYS A 242 10.23 -15.48 -9.16
C LYS A 242 10.52 -13.98 -9.02
N PHE A 243 9.51 -13.17 -8.69
CA PHE A 243 9.74 -11.80 -8.22
C PHE A 243 10.01 -11.80 -6.70
N GLY A 244 10.54 -10.69 -6.17
CA GLY A 244 11.04 -10.50 -4.79
C GLY A 244 10.19 -11.17 -3.70
N GLY A 245 10.84 -11.57 -2.60
CA GLY A 245 10.27 -12.45 -1.57
C GLY A 245 8.83 -12.11 -1.17
N ASP A 246 8.06 -13.13 -0.80
CA ASP A 246 6.60 -13.11 -0.57
C ASP A 246 6.06 -11.82 0.12
N GLY A 247 6.83 -11.19 1.00
CA GLY A 247 6.50 -9.91 1.65
C GLY A 247 6.19 -8.74 0.72
N GLN A 248 6.98 -8.50 -0.34
CA GLN A 248 6.76 -7.34 -1.23
C GLN A 248 5.41 -7.41 -1.95
N LYS A 249 5.00 -8.62 -2.35
CA LYS A 249 3.69 -8.87 -2.96
C LYS A 249 2.56 -8.61 -1.96
N VAL A 250 2.71 -9.08 -0.72
CA VAL A 250 1.72 -8.85 0.32
C VAL A 250 1.58 -7.34 0.61
N VAL A 251 2.68 -6.58 0.67
CA VAL A 251 2.66 -5.12 0.82
C VAL A 251 1.88 -4.44 -0.31
N LEU A 252 2.13 -4.81 -1.57
CA LEU A 252 1.41 -4.27 -2.72
C LEU A 252 -0.10 -4.52 -2.62
N ASN A 253 -0.51 -5.74 -2.27
CA ASN A 253 -1.93 -6.10 -2.15
C ASN A 253 -2.61 -5.36 -0.98
N ILE A 254 -1.91 -5.16 0.13
CA ILE A 254 -2.41 -4.34 1.25
C ILE A 254 -2.62 -2.90 0.78
N VAL A 255 -1.64 -2.31 0.10
CA VAL A 255 -1.74 -0.93 -0.41
C VAL A 255 -2.90 -0.80 -1.41
N GLU A 256 -3.05 -1.77 -2.31
CA GLU A 256 -4.15 -1.78 -3.27
C GLU A 256 -5.52 -1.80 -2.58
N ASN A 257 -5.68 -2.70 -1.62
CA ASN A 257 -6.91 -2.80 -0.85
C ASN A 257 -7.22 -1.50 -0.11
N VAL A 258 -6.22 -0.87 0.50
CA VAL A 258 -6.43 0.37 1.25
C VAL A 258 -6.75 1.57 0.35
N LEU A 259 -6.03 1.74 -0.77
CA LEU A 259 -6.16 2.94 -1.59
C LEU A 259 -7.26 2.86 -2.66
N LEU A 260 -7.63 1.66 -3.12
CA LEU A 260 -8.60 1.49 -4.21
C LEU A 260 -9.96 1.01 -3.74
N GLU A 261 -10.01 -0.12 -3.03
CA GLU A 261 -11.26 -0.76 -2.59
C GLU A 261 -11.05 -1.51 -1.28
N PHE A 262 -11.37 -0.83 -0.16
CA PHE A 262 -11.14 -1.40 1.16
C PHE A 262 -12.10 -2.55 1.45
N ASN A 263 -11.55 -3.75 1.56
CA ASN A 263 -12.26 -4.94 2.01
C ASN A 263 -11.63 -5.45 3.30
N ARG A 264 -12.38 -5.31 4.40
CA ARG A 264 -11.89 -5.67 5.74
C ARG A 264 -11.38 -7.11 5.84
N GLN A 265 -12.12 -8.09 5.33
CA GLN A 265 -11.72 -9.50 5.47
C GLN A 265 -10.45 -9.79 4.68
N SER A 266 -10.36 -9.28 3.44
CA SER A 266 -9.15 -9.39 2.63
C SER A 266 -7.97 -8.69 3.32
N PHE A 267 -8.18 -7.48 3.84
CA PHE A 267 -7.17 -6.74 4.58
C PHE A 267 -6.66 -7.50 5.79
N GLU A 268 -7.54 -8.02 6.65
CA GLU A 268 -7.17 -8.77 7.86
C GLU A 268 -6.37 -10.03 7.52
N ASN A 269 -6.74 -10.74 6.44
CA ASN A 269 -6.00 -11.91 5.96
C ASN A 269 -4.58 -11.54 5.49
N MET A 270 -4.45 -10.51 4.65
CA MET A 270 -3.17 -10.05 4.13
C MET A 270 -2.28 -9.44 5.23
N SER A 271 -2.86 -8.68 6.16
CA SER A 271 -2.18 -8.15 7.34
C SER A 271 -1.62 -9.28 8.20
N SER A 272 -2.39 -10.36 8.44
CA SER A 272 -1.89 -11.51 9.20
C SER A 272 -0.77 -12.25 8.48
N GLN A 273 -0.84 -12.38 7.14
CA GLN A 273 0.24 -12.95 6.34
C GLN A 273 1.51 -12.09 6.42
N PHE A 274 1.38 -10.77 6.29
CA PHE A 274 2.48 -9.83 6.39
C PHE A 274 3.16 -9.88 7.75
N GLU A 275 2.39 -9.89 8.84
CA GLU A 275 2.94 -9.92 10.20
C GLU A 275 3.75 -11.20 10.46
N LYS A 276 3.24 -12.36 10.03
CA LYS A 276 3.97 -13.63 10.13
C LYS A 276 5.27 -13.61 9.31
N HIS A 277 5.23 -13.01 8.12
CA HIS A 277 6.43 -12.83 7.29
C HIS A 277 7.45 -11.90 7.96
N LEU A 278 6.98 -10.77 8.47
CA LEU A 278 7.82 -9.76 9.14
C LEU A 278 8.53 -10.35 10.37
N ASP A 279 7.83 -11.12 11.20
CA ASP A 279 8.40 -11.74 12.42
C ASP A 279 9.59 -12.69 12.12
N VAL A 280 9.65 -13.23 10.91
CA VAL A 280 10.75 -14.08 10.43
C VAL A 280 11.84 -13.21 9.81
N VAL A 281 11.48 -12.43 8.77
CA VAL A 281 12.46 -11.72 7.94
C VAL A 281 13.16 -10.58 8.68
N VAL A 282 12.51 -9.98 9.70
CA VAL A 282 13.13 -8.89 10.48
C VAL A 282 14.44 -9.29 11.14
N LYS A 283 14.61 -10.58 11.47
CA LYS A 283 15.83 -11.12 12.09
C LYS A 283 16.92 -11.44 11.07
N GLU A 284 16.54 -11.73 9.83
CA GLU A 284 17.45 -12.11 8.75
C GLU A 284 17.91 -10.89 7.94
N ASN A 285 16.99 -9.96 7.68
CA ASN A 285 17.21 -8.78 6.87
C ASN A 285 16.32 -7.61 7.37
N LEU A 286 16.88 -6.85 8.31
CA LEU A 286 16.21 -5.72 8.93
C LEU A 286 15.95 -4.59 7.91
N MET A 287 16.88 -4.34 6.98
CA MET A 287 16.73 -3.30 5.96
C MET A 287 15.58 -3.57 4.98
N ASP A 288 15.43 -4.81 4.51
CA ASP A 288 14.30 -5.16 3.63
C ASP A 288 12.96 -5.03 4.37
N SER A 289 12.91 -5.53 5.61
CA SER A 289 11.76 -5.37 6.51
C SER A 289 11.40 -3.89 6.73
N PHE A 290 12.40 -3.05 6.97
CA PHE A 290 12.24 -1.60 7.08
C PHE A 290 11.61 -0.99 5.83
N LYS A 291 12.12 -1.30 4.63
CA LYS A 291 11.58 -0.75 3.37
C LYS A 291 10.12 -1.13 3.16
N GLN A 292 9.74 -2.36 3.49
CA GLN A 292 8.36 -2.84 3.41
C GLN A 292 7.43 -2.07 4.37
N VAL A 293 7.83 -1.92 5.65
CA VAL A 293 7.04 -1.19 6.65
C VAL A 293 7.02 0.31 6.37
N HIS A 294 8.07 0.90 5.80
CA HIS A 294 8.08 2.30 5.40
C HIS A 294 7.08 2.58 4.26
N CYS A 295 6.87 1.63 3.34
CA CYS A 295 5.77 1.75 2.37
C CYS A 295 4.41 1.74 3.09
N LEU A 296 4.20 0.82 4.03
CA LEU A 296 2.96 0.76 4.80
C LEU A 296 2.73 2.02 5.65
N SER A 297 3.80 2.65 6.15
CA SER A 297 3.71 3.91 6.92
C SER A 297 3.25 5.07 6.04
N LEU A 298 3.84 5.23 4.84
CA LEU A 298 3.42 6.25 3.88
C LEU A 298 1.99 6.03 3.40
N MET A 299 1.59 4.78 3.18
CA MET A 299 0.21 4.44 2.89
C MET A 299 -0.72 4.86 4.04
N ALA A 300 -0.38 4.51 5.29
CA ALA A 300 -1.16 4.91 6.46
C ALA A 300 -1.26 6.44 6.59
N ILE A 301 -0.16 7.19 6.41
CA ILE A 301 -0.17 8.66 6.45
C ILE A 301 -1.11 9.22 5.38
N SER A 302 -1.05 8.72 4.15
CA SER A 302 -1.87 9.24 3.04
C SER A 302 -3.38 9.10 3.32
N VAL A 303 -3.79 8.03 3.99
CA VAL A 303 -5.21 7.80 4.35
C VAL A 303 -5.58 8.53 5.63
N PHE A 304 -4.70 8.55 6.64
CA PHE A 304 -4.97 9.19 7.93
C PHE A 304 -5.04 10.71 7.84
N ARG A 305 -4.49 11.33 6.80
CA ARG A 305 -4.73 12.76 6.53
C ARG A 305 -6.15 13.05 6.03
N SER A 306 -6.88 12.05 5.54
CA SER A 306 -8.28 12.24 5.18
C SER A 306 -9.16 12.30 6.43
N ASP A 307 -10.07 13.27 6.45
CA ASP A 307 -11.10 13.34 7.48
C ASP A 307 -12.25 12.34 7.27
N THR A 308 -12.29 11.69 6.09
CA THR A 308 -13.34 10.74 5.74
C THR A 308 -13.04 9.30 6.14
N ILE A 309 -11.90 9.03 6.80
CA ILE A 309 -11.54 7.67 7.19
C ILE A 309 -12.50 7.14 8.26
N ASP A 310 -13.13 6.00 7.96
CA ASP A 310 -14.04 5.35 8.91
C ASP A 310 -13.27 4.72 10.09
N ASP A 311 -13.98 4.46 11.18
CA ASP A 311 -13.36 3.92 12.40
C ASP A 311 -12.82 2.50 12.21
N ILE A 312 -13.40 1.70 11.32
CA ILE A 312 -12.96 0.33 11.04
C ILE A 312 -11.63 0.36 10.29
N GLN A 313 -11.54 1.13 9.21
CA GLN A 313 -10.32 1.37 8.44
C GLN A 313 -9.20 1.89 9.33
N LEU A 314 -9.48 2.92 10.14
CA LEU A 314 -8.49 3.48 11.07
C LEU A 314 -7.98 2.43 12.06
N ARG A 315 -8.87 1.56 12.56
CA ARG A 315 -8.49 0.47 13.48
C ARG A 315 -7.61 -0.57 12.81
N CYS A 316 -8.01 -1.05 11.64
CA CYS A 316 -7.30 -2.09 10.90
C CYS A 316 -5.92 -1.60 10.46
N ILE A 317 -5.85 -0.44 9.81
CA ILE A 317 -4.59 0.15 9.32
C ILE A 317 -3.70 0.54 10.50
N GLY A 318 -4.28 1.17 11.54
CA GLY A 318 -3.57 1.57 12.75
C GLY A 318 -2.94 0.38 13.48
N SER A 319 -3.68 -0.73 13.62
CA SER A 319 -3.19 -1.94 14.30
C SER A 319 -2.07 -2.62 13.53
N LEU A 320 -2.16 -2.68 12.20
CA LEU A 320 -1.09 -3.19 11.35
C LEU A 320 0.17 -2.34 11.53
N ILE A 321 0.08 -1.02 11.29
CA ILE A 321 1.28 -0.18 11.27
C ILE A 321 1.95 -0.05 12.64
N CYS A 322 1.18 0.05 13.74
CA CYS A 322 1.75 0.13 15.09
C CYS A 322 2.49 -1.16 15.45
N ARG A 323 1.93 -2.33 15.11
CA ARG A 323 2.59 -3.62 15.36
C ARG A 323 3.84 -3.79 14.50
N SER A 324 3.75 -3.50 13.20
CA SER A 324 4.89 -3.61 12.29
C SER A 324 6.05 -2.69 12.68
N MET A 325 5.77 -1.43 13.02
CA MET A 325 6.79 -0.51 13.52
C MET A 325 7.38 -0.95 14.86
N HIS A 326 6.54 -1.44 15.79
CA HIS A 326 7.03 -1.97 17.06
C HIS A 326 7.94 -3.19 16.86
N THR A 327 7.62 -4.11 15.95
CA THR A 327 8.48 -5.26 15.62
C THR A 327 9.84 -4.81 15.09
N LEU A 328 9.89 -3.80 14.21
CA LEU A 328 11.16 -3.23 13.75
C LEU A 328 11.96 -2.58 14.88
N LEU A 329 11.31 -1.77 15.71
CA LEU A 329 11.94 -1.09 16.83
C LEU A 329 12.49 -2.08 17.87
N ASP A 330 11.73 -3.13 18.19
CA ASP A 330 12.14 -4.19 19.13
C ASP A 330 13.38 -4.93 18.61
N GLN A 331 13.41 -5.30 17.32
CA GLN A 331 14.59 -5.92 16.73
C GLN A 331 15.80 -4.96 16.71
N ALA A 332 15.60 -3.71 16.29
CA ALA A 332 16.66 -2.70 16.27
C ALA A 332 17.22 -2.41 17.67
N GLN A 333 16.34 -2.39 18.69
CA GLN A 333 16.74 -2.21 20.09
C GLN A 333 17.56 -3.41 20.61
N LYS A 334 17.20 -4.64 20.25
CA LYS A 334 17.98 -5.84 20.59
C LYS A 334 19.38 -5.77 19.97
N THR A 335 19.48 -5.46 18.67
CA THR A 335 20.76 -5.27 17.99
C THR A 335 21.60 -4.16 18.63
N MET A 336 20.96 -3.06 19.04
CA MET A 336 21.62 -1.95 19.74
C MET A 336 22.18 -2.36 21.12
N ILE A 337 21.49 -3.24 21.85
CA ILE A 337 21.95 -3.78 23.14
C ILE A 337 23.10 -4.78 22.95
N GLU A 338 23.00 -5.64 21.95
CA GLU A 338 24.02 -6.65 21.63
C GLU A 338 25.31 -6.01 21.08
N GLN A 339 25.19 -4.89 20.38
CA GLN A 339 26.31 -4.18 19.74
C GLN A 339 26.30 -2.67 20.06
N PRO A 340 26.76 -2.24 21.25
CA PRO A 340 26.74 -0.84 21.66
C PRO A 340 27.54 0.12 20.75
N ALA A 341 28.53 -0.41 20.02
CA ALA A 341 29.39 0.35 19.10
C ALA A 341 28.65 0.93 17.88
N ILE A 342 27.42 0.48 17.61
CA ILE A 342 26.55 0.99 16.55
C ILE A 342 26.32 2.50 16.74
N ILE A 343 25.99 2.93 17.96
CA ILE A 343 25.63 4.34 18.21
C ILE A 343 26.85 5.25 18.12
N SER A 344 28.00 4.82 18.65
CA SER A 344 29.24 5.60 18.61
C SER A 344 29.72 5.86 17.18
N SER A 345 29.43 4.93 16.26
CA SER A 345 29.82 5.10 14.84
C SER A 345 29.16 6.31 14.17
N VAL A 346 27.99 6.75 14.65
CA VAL A 346 27.24 7.89 14.10
C VAL A 346 27.52 9.17 14.88
N THR A 347 27.74 9.08 16.19
CA THR A 347 28.03 10.25 17.04
C THR A 347 29.48 10.74 16.90
N ASP A 348 30.42 9.84 16.62
CA ASP A 348 31.85 10.15 16.62
C ASP A 348 32.39 10.49 15.22
N ASN A 349 31.71 10.08 14.14
CA ASN A 349 32.15 10.25 12.75
C ASN A 349 31.47 11.44 12.03
N LEU A 350 31.72 12.66 12.49
CA LEU A 350 31.41 13.89 11.74
C LEU A 350 32.32 14.10 10.50
N GLY A 351 33.24 13.18 10.21
CA GLY A 351 34.03 13.18 8.98
C GLY A 351 34.86 11.91 8.86
N SER A 352 34.78 11.25 7.70
CA SER A 352 35.59 10.10 7.27
C SER A 352 35.43 8.77 8.04
N ALA A 353 34.44 7.96 7.64
CA ALA A 353 34.51 6.51 7.85
C ALA A 353 34.12 5.80 6.54
N SER A 354 34.85 4.74 6.19
CA SER A 354 34.52 3.90 5.04
C SER A 354 33.21 3.15 5.29
N GLU A 355 32.30 3.19 4.33
CA GLU A 355 30.93 2.67 4.38
C GLU A 355 30.81 1.14 4.46
N ALA A 356 31.91 0.42 4.74
CA ALA A 356 32.03 -1.02 4.50
C ALA A 356 32.17 -1.89 5.77
N SER A 357 31.73 -1.42 6.94
CA SER A 357 31.70 -2.23 8.16
C SER A 357 30.27 -2.64 8.54
N ASP A 358 30.11 -3.86 9.06
CA ASP A 358 28.81 -4.36 9.55
C ASP A 358 28.20 -3.40 10.59
N THR A 359 29.03 -2.80 11.46
CA THR A 359 28.59 -1.81 12.45
C THR A 359 27.94 -0.58 11.81
N ALA A 360 28.49 -0.08 10.70
CA ALA A 360 27.93 1.07 9.99
C ALA A 360 26.57 0.74 9.34
N GLN A 361 26.41 -0.48 8.82
CA GLN A 361 25.15 -0.94 8.26
C GLN A 361 24.04 -1.03 9.33
N HIS A 362 24.30 -1.68 10.46
CA HIS A 362 23.32 -1.78 11.55
C HIS A 362 22.94 -0.40 12.12
N SER A 363 23.90 0.53 12.14
CA SER A 363 23.66 1.93 12.53
C SER A 363 22.72 2.60 11.55
N CYS A 364 22.97 2.41 10.25
CA CYS A 364 22.13 2.97 9.22
C CYS A 364 20.69 2.46 9.33
N GLU A 365 20.50 1.16 9.56
CA GLU A 365 19.19 0.52 9.76
C GLU A 365 18.45 1.11 10.97
N LEU A 366 19.11 1.19 12.12
CA LEU A 366 18.56 1.76 13.36
C LEU A 366 18.01 3.17 13.15
N PHE A 367 18.81 4.06 12.58
CA PHE A 367 18.40 5.45 12.38
C PHE A 367 17.33 5.60 11.30
N ASN A 368 17.38 4.83 10.22
CA ASN A 368 16.32 4.83 9.20
C ASN A 368 14.95 4.44 9.82
N ILE A 369 14.93 3.44 10.71
CA ILE A 369 13.72 3.04 11.45
C ILE A 369 13.24 4.21 12.33
N LEU A 370 14.13 4.79 13.15
CA LEU A 370 13.78 5.91 14.04
C LEU A 370 13.25 7.13 13.27
N ILE A 371 13.88 7.49 12.15
CA ILE A 371 13.45 8.59 11.28
C ILE A 371 12.04 8.30 10.73
N SER A 372 11.81 7.10 10.19
CA SER A 372 10.50 6.72 9.64
C SER A 372 9.40 6.72 10.72
N VAL A 373 9.70 6.29 11.94
CA VAL A 373 8.73 6.32 13.04
C VAL A 373 8.47 7.76 13.48
N ALA A 374 9.50 8.59 13.63
CA ALA A 374 9.34 10.00 13.97
C ALA A 374 8.52 10.76 12.92
N GLU A 375 8.77 10.50 11.62
CA GLU A 375 7.97 11.02 10.52
C GLU A 375 6.49 10.62 10.65
N PHE A 376 6.21 9.33 10.87
CA PHE A 376 4.84 8.84 11.07
C PHE A 376 4.17 9.51 12.26
N LEU A 377 4.84 9.58 13.43
CA LEU A 377 4.30 10.22 14.63
C LEU A 377 3.98 11.70 14.39
N GLY A 378 4.87 12.44 13.74
CA GLY A 378 4.67 13.86 13.45
C GLY A 378 3.38 14.12 12.66
N GLU A 379 3.05 13.23 11.74
CA GLU A 379 1.91 13.35 10.82
C GLU A 379 0.59 12.86 11.40
N VAL A 380 0.58 11.75 12.15
CA VAL A 380 -0.67 11.01 12.44
C VAL A 380 -1.14 11.08 13.88
N SER A 381 -0.34 11.60 14.81
CA SER A 381 -0.61 11.48 16.25
C SER A 381 -1.96 12.05 16.69
N HIS A 382 -2.44 13.11 16.03
CA HIS A 382 -3.76 13.68 16.27
C HIS A 382 -4.91 12.67 16.09
N LYS A 383 -4.79 11.69 15.17
CA LYS A 383 -5.80 10.64 14.96
C LYS A 383 -5.83 9.60 16.09
N PHE A 384 -4.74 9.43 16.82
CA PHE A 384 -4.64 8.47 17.94
C PHE A 384 -4.97 9.10 19.29
N VAL A 385 -4.67 10.40 19.45
CA VAL A 385 -4.89 11.15 20.69
C VAL A 385 -6.31 11.72 20.78
N VAL A 386 -6.79 12.36 19.72
CA VAL A 386 -8.08 13.09 19.75
C VAL A 386 -9.27 12.15 19.49
N LYS A 387 -9.10 11.15 18.63
CA LYS A 387 -10.20 10.27 18.21
C LYS A 387 -10.47 9.17 19.26
N LYS A 388 -11.75 8.82 19.45
CA LYS A 388 -12.14 7.65 20.26
C LYS A 388 -11.78 6.35 19.51
N ILE A 389 -10.56 5.87 19.74
CA ILE A 389 -10.06 4.60 19.20
C ILE A 389 -10.15 3.47 20.25
N PRO A 390 -10.18 2.18 19.83
CA PRO A 390 -10.19 1.07 20.76
C PRO A 390 -8.97 1.07 21.67
N VAL A 391 -9.19 0.52 22.85
CA VAL A 391 -8.17 0.34 23.88
C VAL A 391 -6.96 -0.42 23.35
N ALA A 392 -7.18 -1.53 22.63
CA ALA A 392 -6.09 -2.34 22.09
C ALA A 392 -5.16 -1.52 21.18
N LEU A 393 -5.73 -0.67 20.32
CA LEU A 393 -4.96 0.20 19.45
C LEU A 393 -4.20 1.29 20.23
N LYS A 394 -4.81 1.85 21.29
CA LYS A 394 -4.13 2.81 22.19
C LYS A 394 -2.91 2.18 22.86
N ILE A 395 -3.04 0.92 23.31
CA ILE A 395 -1.93 0.19 23.94
C ILE A 395 -0.82 -0.07 22.92
N GLN A 396 -1.16 -0.55 21.72
CA GLN A 396 -0.18 -0.78 20.64
C GLN A 396 0.59 0.51 20.29
N PHE A 397 -0.14 1.61 20.09
CA PHE A 397 0.46 2.91 19.80
C PHE A 397 1.36 3.39 20.96
N LYS A 398 0.90 3.25 22.21
CA LYS A 398 1.68 3.61 23.39
C LYS A 398 2.97 2.80 23.51
N ASN A 399 2.91 1.48 23.34
CA ASN A 399 4.09 0.61 23.43
C ASN A 399 5.14 1.04 22.39
N MET A 400 4.71 1.28 21.15
CA MET A 400 5.59 1.80 20.10
C MET A 400 6.25 3.13 20.50
N VAL A 401 5.48 4.09 21.01
CA VAL A 401 6.00 5.38 21.48
C VAL A 401 6.98 5.20 22.65
N GLN A 402 6.69 4.31 23.60
CA GLN A 402 7.58 4.02 24.73
C GLN A 402 8.91 3.44 24.26
N THR A 403 8.90 2.53 23.29
CA THR A 403 10.13 1.99 22.68
C THR A 403 10.96 3.09 22.04
N VAL A 404 10.34 3.96 21.24
CA VAL A 404 11.04 5.12 20.64
C VAL A 404 11.65 6.02 21.71
N VAL A 405 10.88 6.40 22.73
CA VAL A 405 11.38 7.26 23.83
C VAL A 405 12.53 6.58 24.58
N SER A 406 12.44 5.29 24.83
CA SER A 406 13.52 4.52 25.45
C SER A 406 14.80 4.55 24.61
N MET A 407 14.68 4.43 23.29
CA MET A 407 15.82 4.50 22.38
C MET A 407 16.39 5.92 22.33
N LEU A 408 15.55 6.96 22.19
CA LEU A 408 15.97 8.37 22.18
C LEU A 408 16.72 8.78 23.45
N ASN A 409 16.36 8.20 24.59
CA ASN A 409 17.04 8.43 25.88
C ASN A 409 18.29 7.56 26.10
N HIS A 410 18.75 6.80 25.10
CA HIS A 410 19.94 5.97 25.25
C HIS A 410 21.17 6.86 25.59
N PRO A 411 22.00 6.49 26.60
CA PRO A 411 23.09 7.34 27.08
C PRO A 411 24.07 7.79 26.00
N SER A 412 24.34 6.95 25.01
CA SER A 412 25.24 7.27 23.90
C SER A 412 24.62 8.15 22.81
N MET A 413 23.29 8.24 22.72
CA MET A 413 22.60 8.99 21.65
C MET A 413 22.04 10.33 22.15
N LEU A 414 21.50 10.34 23.37
CA LEU A 414 20.81 11.49 23.96
C LEU A 414 21.67 12.78 23.97
N PRO A 415 22.96 12.78 24.34
CA PRO A 415 23.78 14.00 24.34
C PRO A 415 23.85 14.68 22.96
N SER A 416 24.05 13.89 21.89
CA SER A 416 24.12 14.38 20.51
C SER A 416 22.79 14.93 20.04
N ILE A 417 21.68 14.26 20.40
CA ILE A 417 20.33 14.76 20.11
C ILE A 417 20.06 16.07 20.84
N ILE A 418 20.39 16.19 22.13
CA ILE A 418 20.22 17.43 22.91
C ILE A 418 21.00 18.58 22.27
N CYS A 419 22.25 18.33 21.89
CA CYS A 419 23.11 19.30 21.23
C CYS A 419 22.44 19.86 19.96
N LEU A 420 21.96 18.97 19.09
CA LEU A 420 21.30 19.33 17.83
C LEU A 420 19.90 19.93 18.01
N ILE A 421 19.15 19.53 19.05
CA ILE A 421 17.84 20.14 19.34
C ILE A 421 18.02 21.59 19.78
N ASN A 422 19.02 21.86 20.61
CA ASN A 422 19.29 23.19 21.16
C ASN A 422 20.05 24.10 20.19
N SER A 423 20.63 23.57 19.12
CA SER A 423 21.33 24.38 18.14
C SER A 423 20.34 25.10 17.20
N ASP A 424 20.55 26.40 17.00
CA ASP A 424 19.85 27.20 15.97
C ASP A 424 20.27 26.83 14.54
N THR A 425 21.09 25.79 14.36
CA THR A 425 21.54 25.34 13.05
C THR A 425 20.34 24.98 12.20
N VAL A 426 20.18 25.73 11.10
CA VAL A 426 19.26 25.41 10.01
C VAL A 426 19.62 24.02 9.51
N LEU A 427 18.72 23.07 9.76
CA LEU A 427 18.86 21.70 9.28
C LEU A 427 19.09 21.74 7.77
N LYS A 428 20.09 20.99 7.29
CA LYS A 428 20.42 20.95 5.86
C LYS A 428 19.21 20.44 5.09
N GLN A 429 18.50 21.35 4.42
CA GLN A 429 17.32 21.04 3.62
C GLN A 429 17.60 19.91 2.62
N GLU A 430 18.81 19.90 2.07
CA GLU A 430 19.34 18.86 1.18
C GLU A 430 19.31 17.44 1.79
N SER A 431 19.60 17.29 3.09
CA SER A 431 19.58 15.98 3.77
C SER A 431 18.16 15.42 3.85
N VAL A 432 17.19 16.27 4.17
CA VAL A 432 15.77 15.89 4.20
C VAL A 432 15.29 15.57 2.78
N GLU A 433 15.67 16.36 1.78
CA GLU A 433 15.34 16.09 0.37
C GLU A 433 15.87 14.73 -0.10
N LYS A 434 17.12 14.40 0.26
CA LYS A 434 17.72 13.08 -0.02
C LYS A 434 16.94 11.96 0.66
N TRP A 435 16.56 12.11 1.93
CA TRP A 435 15.70 11.16 2.63
C TRP A 435 14.37 10.94 1.91
N LEU A 436 13.68 12.02 1.53
CA LEU A 436 12.41 11.93 0.82
C LEU A 436 12.59 11.18 -0.52
N ALA A 437 13.67 11.48 -1.25
CA ALA A 437 13.97 10.91 -2.55
C ALA A 437 14.43 9.44 -2.50
N GLN A 438 15.18 9.03 -1.48
CA GLN A 438 15.83 7.71 -1.42
C GLN A 438 15.22 6.75 -0.41
N GLY A 439 14.51 7.25 0.61
CA GLY A 439 13.93 6.42 1.69
C GLY A 439 14.95 5.85 2.68
N THR A 440 16.24 6.15 2.50
CA THR A 440 17.35 5.81 3.40
C THR A 440 18.26 7.01 3.54
N ALA A 441 18.73 7.30 4.75
CA ALA A 441 19.65 8.40 5.02
C ALA A 441 21.11 7.92 5.01
N CYS A 442 22.04 8.71 4.47
CA CYS A 442 23.47 8.44 4.60
C CYS A 442 23.95 8.71 6.03
N LEU A 443 24.96 7.97 6.49
CA LEU A 443 25.46 7.97 7.88
C LEU A 443 25.71 9.39 8.43
N SER A 444 26.29 10.28 7.61
CA SER A 444 26.63 11.65 7.99
C SER A 444 25.44 12.60 8.16
N SER A 445 24.22 12.20 7.77
CA SER A 445 23.02 13.03 7.80
C SER A 445 21.89 12.48 8.67
N GLN A 446 22.03 11.25 9.20
CA GLN A 446 20.92 10.55 9.84
C GLN A 446 20.45 11.26 11.13
N LEU A 447 21.40 11.74 11.94
CA LEU A 447 21.10 12.47 13.16
C LEU A 447 20.37 13.80 12.86
N ASP A 448 20.80 14.53 11.83
CA ASP A 448 20.13 15.77 11.41
C ASP A 448 18.66 15.49 11.00
N ILE A 449 18.45 14.48 10.17
CA ILE A 449 17.11 14.12 9.68
C ILE A 449 16.23 13.60 10.83
N LEU A 450 16.79 12.82 11.76
CA LEU A 450 16.06 12.36 12.94
C LEU A 450 15.62 13.56 13.81
N VAL A 451 16.54 14.48 14.10
CA VAL A 451 16.26 15.69 14.88
C VAL A 451 15.22 16.57 14.20
N TYR A 452 15.24 16.67 12.86
CA TYR A 452 14.20 17.35 12.09
C TYR A 452 12.81 16.81 12.42
N TYR A 453 12.59 15.50 12.29
CA TYR A 453 11.27 14.91 12.55
C TYR A 453 10.91 14.90 14.05
N ILE A 454 11.89 14.83 14.95
CA ILE A 454 11.65 15.02 16.39
C ILE A 454 11.14 16.44 16.66
N ARG A 455 11.73 17.48 16.06
CA ARG A 455 11.24 18.86 16.18
C ARG A 455 9.81 19.00 15.64
N VAL A 456 9.51 18.36 14.51
CA VAL A 456 8.12 18.28 13.98
C VAL A 456 7.18 17.64 15.00
N CYS A 457 7.60 16.57 15.68
CA CYS A 457 6.81 15.98 16.76
C CYS A 457 6.62 16.97 17.92
N LEU A 458 7.69 17.57 18.44
CA LEU A 458 7.64 18.45 19.62
C LEU A 458 6.83 19.73 19.40
N THR A 459 6.70 20.19 18.14
CA THR A 459 5.87 21.35 17.79
C THR A 459 4.38 21.00 17.63
N ASN A 460 4.04 19.71 17.54
CA ASN A 460 2.67 19.26 17.38
C ASN A 460 1.93 19.22 18.75
N PRO A 461 0.79 19.91 18.94
CA PRO A 461 0.04 19.88 20.20
C PRO A 461 -0.46 18.48 20.60
N SER A 462 -0.68 17.60 19.62
CA SER A 462 -1.08 16.20 19.85
C SER A 462 0.11 15.24 19.90
N SER A 463 1.32 15.76 20.11
CA SER A 463 2.52 14.93 20.13
C SER A 463 2.45 13.87 21.23
N PRO A 464 2.80 12.61 20.92
CA PRO A 464 2.88 11.55 21.90
C PRO A 464 4.22 11.59 22.65
N ILE A 465 5.16 12.44 22.23
CA ILE A 465 6.49 12.61 22.80
C ILE A 465 6.64 14.06 23.27
N SER A 466 7.13 14.23 24.50
CA SER A 466 7.53 15.51 25.07
C SER A 466 9.02 15.49 25.41
N PHE A 467 9.64 16.66 25.44
CA PHE A 467 11.05 16.84 25.81
C PHE A 467 11.12 17.82 26.97
N ASP A 468 11.47 17.32 28.15
CA ASP A 468 11.47 18.09 29.41
C ASP A 468 12.69 17.69 30.25
N LYS A 469 13.36 18.68 30.85
CA LYS A 469 14.60 18.51 31.62
C LYS A 469 15.65 17.66 30.90
N GLN A 470 15.81 17.88 29.59
CA GLN A 470 16.77 17.15 28.74
C GLN A 470 16.49 15.64 28.61
N VAL A 471 15.26 15.20 28.86
CA VAL A 471 14.85 13.80 28.72
C VAL A 471 13.56 13.71 27.92
N PHE A 472 13.46 12.74 27.03
CA PHE A 472 12.23 12.45 26.30
C PHE A 472 11.25 11.69 27.19
N LYS A 473 9.97 12.04 27.12
CA LYS A 473 8.88 11.37 27.86
C LYS A 473 7.71 11.06 26.93
N ALA A 474 7.17 9.86 27.06
CA ALA A 474 5.92 9.49 26.42
C ALA A 474 4.73 10.12 27.16
N MET A 475 3.83 10.79 26.45
CA MET A 475 2.63 11.41 27.03
C MET A 475 1.61 10.32 27.43
N ASN A 476 1.30 10.23 28.73
CA ASN A 476 0.30 9.31 29.26
C ASN A 476 -1.08 10.00 29.33
N ASN A 477 -1.92 9.80 28.33
CA ASN A 477 -3.30 10.34 28.35
C ASN A 477 -4.29 9.47 29.17
N SER A 478 -3.81 8.44 29.87
CA SER A 478 -4.61 7.61 30.76
C SER A 478 -3.80 7.14 31.96
N THR A 479 -4.43 7.20 33.14
CA THR A 479 -3.87 6.82 34.43
C THR A 479 -3.35 5.37 34.41
N GLU A 480 -2.18 5.12 34.99
CA GLU A 480 -1.54 3.78 35.04
C GLU A 480 -2.46 2.66 35.55
N LYS A 481 -3.39 2.98 36.45
CA LYS A 481 -4.42 2.05 36.95
C LYS A 481 -5.39 1.59 35.87
N ASP A 482 -5.83 2.50 35.00
CA ASP A 482 -6.67 2.14 33.86
C ASP A 482 -5.86 1.28 32.91
N LEU A 483 -4.59 1.59 32.69
CA LEU A 483 -3.73 0.83 31.81
C LEU A 483 -3.48 -0.61 32.27
N GLY A 484 -3.25 -0.85 33.57
CA GLY A 484 -3.05 -2.20 34.10
C GLY A 484 -4.30 -3.07 33.96
N PHE A 485 -5.49 -2.47 34.15
CA PHE A 485 -6.77 -3.12 33.91
C PHE A 485 -7.01 -3.37 32.39
N LEU A 486 -6.69 -2.38 31.56
CA LEU A 486 -6.87 -2.42 30.11
C LEU A 486 -5.88 -3.36 29.41
N HIS A 487 -4.66 -3.52 29.93
CA HIS A 487 -3.66 -4.47 29.42
C HIS A 487 -4.08 -5.91 29.68
N LYS A 488 -4.69 -6.18 30.85
CA LYS A 488 -5.33 -7.47 31.14
C LYS A 488 -6.46 -7.76 30.16
N ILE A 489 -7.30 -6.77 29.87
CA ILE A 489 -8.38 -6.92 28.88
C ILE A 489 -7.83 -7.14 27.46
N SER A 490 -6.81 -6.38 27.02
CA SER A 490 -6.21 -6.55 25.70
C SER A 490 -5.55 -7.93 25.53
N HIS A 491 -4.86 -8.42 26.55
CA HIS A 491 -4.26 -9.75 26.55
C HIS A 491 -5.35 -10.83 26.45
N VAL A 492 -6.44 -10.68 27.20
CA VAL A 492 -7.61 -11.58 27.11
C VAL A 492 -8.26 -11.51 25.73
N HIS A 493 -8.36 -10.33 25.11
CA HIS A 493 -8.87 -10.18 23.74
C HIS A 493 -7.96 -10.83 22.69
N GLN A 494 -6.64 -10.68 22.82
CA GLN A 494 -5.67 -11.28 21.89
C GLN A 494 -5.66 -12.80 22.03
N GLN A 495 -5.71 -13.31 23.26
CA GLN A 495 -5.88 -14.74 23.53
C GLN A 495 -7.21 -15.24 22.98
N HIS A 496 -8.31 -14.52 23.19
CA HIS A 496 -9.59 -14.90 22.60
C HIS A 496 -9.59 -14.85 21.08
N PHE A 497 -8.87 -13.92 20.44
CA PHE A 497 -8.78 -13.83 18.99
C PHE A 497 -7.94 -14.97 18.41
N GLN A 498 -6.80 -15.30 19.04
CA GLN A 498 -6.01 -16.49 18.71
C GLN A 498 -6.80 -17.77 18.91
N GLU A 499 -7.46 -17.91 20.06
CA GLU A 499 -8.36 -19.03 20.32
C GLU A 499 -9.49 -19.09 19.30
N GLN A 500 -10.06 -17.95 18.86
CA GLN A 500 -11.10 -17.92 17.82
C GLN A 500 -10.55 -18.36 16.46
N GLN A 501 -9.35 -17.91 16.07
CA GLN A 501 -8.71 -18.36 14.84
C GLN A 501 -8.36 -19.86 14.87
N GLU A 502 -7.85 -20.36 15.99
CA GLU A 502 -7.61 -21.80 16.20
C GLU A 502 -8.93 -22.59 16.18
N LYS A 503 -9.97 -22.07 16.84
CA LYS A 503 -11.31 -22.65 16.87
C LYS A 503 -11.98 -22.60 15.49
N ASP A 504 -11.68 -21.63 14.64
CA ASP A 504 -12.18 -21.53 13.26
C ASP A 504 -11.38 -22.41 12.30
N ALA A 505 -10.08 -22.62 12.53
CA ALA A 505 -9.28 -23.63 11.84
C ALA A 505 -9.72 -25.08 12.15
N LEU A 506 -10.39 -25.29 13.30
CA LEU A 506 -10.98 -26.56 13.75
C LEU A 506 -12.45 -26.74 13.34
N MET A 507 -12.98 -25.93 12.42
CA MET A 507 -14.35 -26.03 11.93
C MET A 507 -14.45 -26.92 10.68
N PRO A 508 -15.10 -28.09 10.76
CA PRO A 508 -15.31 -28.91 9.58
C PRO A 508 -16.38 -28.28 8.66
N VAL A 509 -16.20 -28.45 7.36
CA VAL A 509 -17.19 -28.07 6.34
C VAL A 509 -18.23 -29.17 6.16
N TYR A 510 -17.79 -30.43 6.33
CA TYR A 510 -18.60 -31.63 6.10
C TYR A 510 -18.77 -32.46 7.37
N VAL A 511 -19.98 -32.98 7.57
CA VAL A 511 -20.32 -33.87 8.69
C VAL A 511 -20.80 -35.21 8.13
N MET A 512 -20.20 -36.30 8.58
CA MET A 512 -20.43 -37.67 8.10
C MET A 512 -20.99 -38.52 9.24
N PRO A 513 -22.32 -38.66 9.39
CA PRO A 513 -22.89 -39.41 10.50
C PRO A 513 -22.76 -40.92 10.27
N HIS A 514 -22.33 -41.63 11.31
CA HIS A 514 -22.34 -43.09 11.35
C HIS A 514 -23.78 -43.64 11.52
N HIS A 515 -24.02 -44.90 11.14
CA HIS A 515 -25.37 -45.50 11.22
C HIS A 515 -25.95 -45.46 12.64
N GLN A 516 -25.13 -45.68 13.67
CA GLN A 516 -25.57 -45.61 15.08
C GLN A 516 -26.05 -44.22 15.50
N VAL A 517 -25.51 -43.15 14.91
CA VAL A 517 -25.94 -41.77 15.19
C VAL A 517 -27.34 -41.53 14.63
N LEU A 518 -27.61 -42.05 13.43
CA LEU A 518 -28.93 -41.97 12.81
C LEU A 518 -29.97 -42.83 13.52
N LEU A 519 -29.57 -43.94 14.15
CA LEU A 519 -30.47 -44.80 14.93
C LEU A 519 -30.79 -44.22 16.31
N ASN A 520 -29.77 -43.78 17.05
CA ASN A 520 -29.91 -43.50 18.48
C ASN A 520 -29.98 -42.01 18.81
N LYS A 521 -29.51 -41.13 17.91
CA LYS A 521 -29.30 -39.69 18.18
C LYS A 521 -29.80 -38.81 17.03
N LEU A 522 -30.83 -39.25 16.31
CA LEU A 522 -31.39 -38.54 15.16
C LEU A 522 -31.87 -37.12 15.50
N SER A 523 -32.49 -36.94 16.67
CA SER A 523 -32.98 -35.64 17.15
C SER A 523 -31.85 -34.61 17.36
N VAL A 524 -30.69 -35.05 17.87
CA VAL A 524 -29.51 -34.20 18.06
C VAL A 524 -28.96 -33.75 16.71
N LEU A 525 -28.87 -34.66 15.74
CA LEU A 525 -28.44 -34.33 14.39
C LEU A 525 -29.39 -33.36 13.68
N GLN A 526 -30.71 -33.54 13.83
CA GLN A 526 -31.71 -32.62 13.30
C GLN A 526 -31.58 -31.21 13.89
N ASN A 527 -31.35 -31.11 15.20
CA ASN A 527 -31.12 -29.82 15.86
C ASN A 527 -29.82 -29.17 15.39
N LEU A 528 -28.78 -29.95 15.15
CA LEU A 528 -27.51 -29.46 14.61
C LEU A 528 -27.66 -28.90 13.18
N ILE A 529 -28.41 -29.58 12.32
CA ILE A 529 -28.71 -29.12 10.95
C ILE A 529 -29.50 -27.81 10.95
N LYS A 530 -30.44 -27.63 11.90
CA LYS A 530 -31.24 -26.40 12.03
C LYS A 530 -30.43 -25.23 12.60
N SER A 531 -29.50 -25.49 13.51
CA SER A 531 -28.76 -24.47 14.26
C SER A 531 -27.44 -24.04 13.62
N THR A 532 -26.92 -24.80 12.65
CA THR A 532 -25.59 -24.58 12.06
C THR A 532 -25.62 -24.55 10.53
N LYS A 533 -24.56 -24.00 9.92
CA LYS A 533 -24.40 -23.91 8.45
C LYS A 533 -23.71 -25.13 7.82
N LEU A 534 -23.64 -26.27 8.52
CA LEU A 534 -22.87 -27.44 8.12
C LEU A 534 -23.54 -28.23 6.98
N THR A 535 -22.74 -28.91 6.16
CA THR A 535 -23.23 -29.85 5.13
C THR A 535 -23.10 -31.27 5.64
N VAL A 536 -24.22 -31.98 5.74
CA VAL A 536 -24.24 -33.38 6.16
C VAL A 536 -24.16 -34.26 4.93
N ILE A 537 -23.23 -35.21 4.91
CA ILE A 537 -23.06 -36.15 3.80
C ILE A 537 -23.30 -37.57 4.31
N ILE A 538 -24.28 -38.24 3.72
CA ILE A 538 -24.60 -39.64 4.01
C ILE A 538 -23.85 -40.53 3.03
N GLN A 539 -23.02 -41.42 3.56
CA GLN A 539 -22.19 -42.31 2.76
C GLN A 539 -22.92 -43.62 2.43
N PRO A 540 -22.60 -44.28 1.30
CA PRO A 540 -23.27 -45.51 0.86
C PRO A 540 -23.22 -46.65 1.88
N SER A 541 -22.10 -46.82 2.59
CA SER A 541 -21.96 -47.86 3.62
C SER A 541 -22.96 -47.71 4.77
N VAL A 542 -23.25 -46.47 5.17
CA VAL A 542 -24.20 -46.14 6.23
C VAL A 542 -25.63 -46.46 5.81
N LEU A 543 -26.00 -46.11 4.57
CA LEU A 543 -27.32 -46.42 4.03
C LEU A 543 -27.51 -47.95 3.90
N SER A 544 -26.51 -48.65 3.39
CA SER A 544 -26.52 -50.12 3.28
C SER A 544 -26.73 -50.81 4.63
N GLN A 545 -26.14 -50.27 5.69
CA GLN A 545 -26.31 -50.78 7.06
C GLN A 545 -27.71 -50.49 7.62
N LEU A 546 -28.24 -49.28 7.40
CA LEU A 546 -29.62 -48.95 7.77
C LEU A 546 -30.64 -49.83 7.04
N ASP A 547 -30.39 -50.12 5.76
CA ASP A 547 -31.25 -50.98 4.94
C ASP A 547 -31.28 -52.43 5.41
N LYS A 548 -30.18 -52.94 5.98
CA LYS A 548 -30.15 -54.26 6.63
C LYS A 548 -30.96 -54.26 7.92
N LEU A 549 -30.84 -53.18 8.70
CA LEU A 549 -31.47 -53.05 10.02
C LEU A 549 -32.97 -52.66 9.95
N LYS A 550 -33.49 -52.26 8.79
CA LYS A 550 -34.89 -51.80 8.65
C LYS A 550 -35.95 -52.84 8.99
N LYS A 551 -35.61 -54.13 8.93
CA LYS A 551 -36.53 -55.24 9.30
C LYS A 551 -36.62 -55.44 10.81
N GLU A 552 -35.58 -55.08 11.54
CA GLU A 552 -35.41 -55.42 12.97
C GLU A 552 -35.54 -54.19 13.88
N SER A 553 -35.26 -52.99 13.36
CA SER A 553 -35.29 -51.74 14.12
C SER A 553 -36.35 -50.77 13.57
N GLN A 554 -37.23 -50.29 14.45
CA GLN A 554 -38.14 -49.19 14.13
C GLN A 554 -37.37 -47.88 13.87
N GLN A 555 -36.30 -47.63 14.62
CA GLN A 555 -35.45 -46.45 14.49
C GLN A 555 -34.77 -46.38 13.11
N ALA A 556 -34.36 -47.54 12.55
CA ALA A 556 -33.81 -47.61 11.20
C ALA A 556 -34.83 -47.15 10.13
N ARG A 557 -36.10 -47.55 10.27
CA ARG A 557 -37.18 -47.12 9.35
C ARG A 557 -37.47 -45.63 9.46
N GLU A 558 -37.45 -45.10 10.68
CA GLU A 558 -37.65 -43.67 10.94
C GLU A 558 -36.49 -42.82 10.37
N ALA A 559 -35.25 -43.28 10.54
CA ALA A 559 -34.07 -42.62 9.97
C ALA A 559 -34.10 -42.59 8.43
N ILE A 560 -34.46 -43.72 7.78
CA ILE A 560 -34.59 -43.80 6.32
C ILE A 560 -35.67 -42.83 5.80
N ARG A 561 -36.87 -42.85 6.40
CA ARG A 561 -37.96 -41.93 6.02
C ARG A 561 -37.55 -40.46 6.17
N TRP A 562 -36.82 -40.14 7.24
CA TRP A 562 -36.31 -38.79 7.45
C TRP A 562 -35.28 -38.39 6.38
N LEU A 563 -34.36 -39.29 6.02
CA LEU A 563 -33.37 -39.03 4.96
C LEU A 563 -34.06 -38.77 3.62
N GLU A 564 -35.00 -39.64 3.21
CA GLU A 564 -35.76 -39.49 1.97
C GLU A 564 -36.52 -38.15 1.89
N ALA A 565 -37.10 -37.71 3.01
CA ALA A 565 -37.81 -36.44 3.08
C ALA A 565 -36.87 -35.21 3.10
N THR A 566 -35.63 -35.38 3.57
CA THR A 566 -34.70 -34.27 3.89
C THR A 566 -33.68 -34.01 2.78
N ILE A 567 -33.27 -35.04 2.03
CA ILE A 567 -32.35 -34.93 0.87
C ILE A 567 -32.81 -33.88 -0.17
N PRO A 568 -34.10 -33.77 -0.53
CA PRO A 568 -34.54 -32.82 -1.56
C PRO A 568 -34.61 -31.36 -1.09
N ARG A 569 -34.55 -31.10 0.23
CA ARG A 569 -34.90 -29.78 0.82
C ARG A 569 -33.84 -29.19 1.76
N ALA A 570 -32.89 -29.97 2.27
CA ALA A 570 -31.92 -29.51 3.27
C ALA A 570 -30.45 -29.65 2.79
N ARG A 571 -29.49 -29.21 3.62
CA ARG A 571 -28.03 -29.37 3.39
C ARG A 571 -27.53 -30.80 3.63
N VAL A 572 -28.40 -31.79 3.44
CA VAL A 572 -28.08 -33.22 3.55
C VAL A 572 -27.92 -33.76 2.14
N ARG A 573 -26.76 -34.34 1.81
CA ARG A 573 -26.49 -34.92 0.49
C ARG A 573 -26.09 -36.38 0.61
N MET A 574 -26.38 -37.16 -0.42
CA MET A 574 -25.85 -38.50 -0.57
C MET A 574 -24.53 -38.47 -1.33
N SER A 575 -23.57 -39.27 -0.90
CA SER A 575 -22.33 -39.54 -1.63
C SER A 575 -22.51 -40.74 -2.55
N ASN A 576 -21.88 -40.71 -3.73
CA ASN A 576 -21.86 -41.83 -4.68
C ASN A 576 -20.55 -42.65 -4.59
N ILE A 577 -19.73 -42.38 -3.57
CA ILE A 577 -18.37 -42.92 -3.44
C ILE A 577 -18.39 -44.16 -2.56
N ASN A 578 -18.04 -45.31 -3.16
CA ASN A 578 -18.01 -46.60 -2.46
C ASN A 578 -16.62 -46.91 -1.87
N GLY A 579 -16.60 -47.46 -0.65
CA GLY A 579 -15.37 -47.82 0.05
C GLY A 579 -15.55 -48.97 1.03
N ARG A 580 -14.44 -49.43 1.63
CA ARG A 580 -14.43 -50.49 2.65
C ARG A 580 -14.79 -49.94 4.05
N GLY A 581 -15.85 -49.13 4.13
CA GLY A 581 -16.32 -48.50 5.37
C GLY A 581 -16.27 -46.97 5.37
N LEU A 582 -16.91 -46.37 6.38
CA LEU A 582 -17.20 -44.93 6.46
C LEU A 582 -15.95 -44.04 6.42
N GLU A 583 -14.86 -44.45 7.08
CA GLU A 583 -13.60 -43.70 7.09
C GLU A 583 -12.99 -43.64 5.68
N HIS A 584 -12.92 -44.78 4.99
CA HIS A 584 -12.36 -44.86 3.64
C HIS A 584 -13.23 -44.15 2.59
N GLU A 585 -14.55 -44.16 2.75
CA GLU A 585 -15.48 -43.40 1.91
C GLU A 585 -15.31 -41.88 2.12
N THR A 586 -15.04 -41.46 3.36
CA THR A 586 -14.76 -40.06 3.70
C THR A 586 -13.43 -39.60 3.12
N GLU A 587 -12.39 -40.43 3.19
CA GLU A 587 -11.09 -40.15 2.57
C GLU A 587 -11.21 -39.96 1.05
N LYS A 588 -11.86 -40.90 0.36
CA LYS A 588 -12.07 -40.79 -1.09
C LYS A 588 -12.91 -39.57 -1.45
N PHE A 589 -13.92 -39.23 -0.65
CA PHE A 589 -14.73 -38.03 -0.85
C PHE A 589 -13.92 -36.73 -0.74
N LEU A 590 -12.98 -36.65 0.20
CA LEU A 590 -12.09 -35.50 0.30
C LEU A 590 -11.00 -35.50 -0.78
N ALA A 591 -10.52 -36.67 -1.21
CA ALA A 591 -9.57 -36.79 -2.31
C ALA A 591 -10.16 -36.29 -3.64
N ASP A 592 -11.40 -36.69 -3.96
CA ASP A 592 -12.15 -36.23 -5.15
C ASP A 592 -12.31 -34.70 -5.19
N LYS A 593 -12.32 -34.06 -4.01
CA LYS A 593 -12.42 -32.60 -3.86
C LYS A 593 -11.07 -31.88 -3.70
N ASN A 594 -9.94 -32.58 -3.79
CA ASN A 594 -8.60 -32.05 -3.54
C ASN A 594 -8.42 -31.43 -2.13
N LEU A 595 -9.11 -31.98 -1.12
CA LEU A 595 -9.10 -31.49 0.26
C LEU A 595 -8.32 -32.38 1.24
N LEU A 596 -7.95 -33.59 0.83
CA LEU A 596 -7.39 -34.60 1.74
C LEU A 596 -5.97 -34.28 2.24
N ASP A 597 -5.14 -33.66 1.41
CA ASP A 597 -3.73 -33.36 1.72
C ASP A 597 -3.52 -32.00 2.41
N ARG A 598 -4.62 -31.30 2.74
CA ARG A 598 -4.56 -30.00 3.42
C ARG A 598 -4.37 -30.21 4.93
N GLN A 599 -3.64 -29.29 5.57
CA GLN A 599 -3.37 -29.32 7.02
C GLN A 599 -4.55 -28.88 7.90
N SER A 600 -5.70 -28.52 7.30
CA SER A 600 -6.89 -28.01 8.01
C SER A 600 -7.99 -29.07 8.07
N LEU A 601 -8.83 -29.02 9.11
CA LEU A 601 -9.93 -29.96 9.29
C LEU A 601 -11.08 -29.65 8.31
N PHE A 602 -11.43 -30.58 7.43
CA PHE A 602 -12.52 -30.39 6.46
C PHE A 602 -13.74 -31.29 6.72
N ALA A 603 -13.55 -32.49 7.27
CA ALA A 603 -14.65 -33.40 7.57
C ALA A 603 -14.58 -33.98 8.98
N VAL A 604 -15.74 -34.14 9.61
CA VAL A 604 -15.88 -34.87 10.89
C VAL A 604 -16.83 -36.06 10.71
N ILE A 605 -16.38 -37.23 11.16
CA ILE A 605 -17.19 -38.44 11.27
C ILE A 605 -17.84 -38.46 12.66
N LEU A 606 -19.17 -38.45 12.71
CA LEU A 606 -19.91 -38.49 13.97
C LEU A 606 -20.25 -39.92 14.36
N VAL A 607 -19.92 -40.29 15.60
CA VAL A 607 -20.20 -41.61 16.19
C VAL A 607 -21.01 -41.48 17.48
N GLY A 608 -21.71 -42.56 17.84
CA GLY A 608 -22.67 -42.58 18.95
C GLY A 608 -22.15 -43.14 20.28
N THR A 609 -20.90 -43.62 20.35
CA THR A 609 -20.32 -44.29 21.52
C THR A 609 -19.57 -43.33 22.45
N GLU A 610 -19.59 -43.57 23.76
CA GLU A 610 -19.01 -42.70 24.81
C GLU A 610 -17.50 -42.46 24.70
N ASN A 611 -16.77 -43.30 23.95
CA ASN A 611 -15.36 -43.07 23.61
C ASN A 611 -15.15 -42.94 22.11
N PRO A 612 -14.93 -41.72 21.59
CA PRO A 612 -14.41 -41.56 20.25
C PRO A 612 -13.39 -40.43 20.17
N VAL A 613 -12.14 -40.77 20.49
CA VAL A 613 -11.00 -40.00 20.00
C VAL A 613 -10.00 -41.01 19.45
N LYS A 614 -10.30 -41.55 18.26
CA LYS A 614 -9.21 -41.98 17.39
C LYS A 614 -8.88 -40.78 16.52
N ASN A 615 -7.71 -40.19 16.72
CA ASN A 615 -7.15 -39.27 15.74
C ASN A 615 -7.06 -40.05 14.43
N SER A 616 -7.77 -39.59 13.40
CA SER A 616 -7.60 -40.18 12.08
C SER A 616 -6.14 -39.99 11.66
N GLN A 617 -5.60 -40.90 10.84
CA GLN A 617 -4.21 -40.81 10.38
C GLN A 617 -3.94 -39.54 9.53
N LYS A 618 -4.97 -38.76 9.19
CA LYS A 618 -4.90 -37.59 8.32
C LYS A 618 -5.46 -36.33 8.99
N PRO A 619 -4.79 -35.17 8.87
CA PRO A 619 -5.20 -33.93 9.53
C PRO A 619 -6.54 -33.37 9.02
N ALA A 620 -6.97 -33.74 7.82
CA ALA A 620 -8.20 -33.27 7.20
C ALA A 620 -9.49 -33.92 7.74
N ILE A 621 -9.39 -35.02 8.50
CA ILE A 621 -10.53 -35.81 9.01
C ILE A 621 -10.40 -35.99 10.52
N ALA A 622 -11.48 -35.75 11.26
CA ALA A 622 -11.59 -36.12 12.67
C ALA A 622 -12.80 -37.03 12.94
N VAL A 623 -12.73 -37.83 13.99
CA VAL A 623 -13.83 -38.69 14.46
C VAL A 623 -14.26 -38.19 15.83
N GLU A 624 -15.53 -37.84 16.00
CA GLU A 624 -16.04 -37.21 17.22
C GLU A 624 -17.39 -37.80 17.67
N ASN A 625 -17.66 -37.72 18.98
CA ASN A 625 -18.95 -38.08 19.55
C ASN A 625 -19.98 -37.02 19.16
N ILE A 626 -21.20 -37.42 18.79
CA ILE A 626 -22.25 -36.45 18.44
C ILE A 626 -22.61 -35.49 19.58
N ASP A 627 -22.66 -35.94 20.84
CA ASP A 627 -23.02 -35.10 21.98
C ASP A 627 -21.88 -34.13 22.31
N ALA A 628 -20.62 -34.58 22.25
CA ALA A 628 -19.45 -33.70 22.41
C ALA A 628 -19.36 -32.65 21.29
N PHE A 629 -19.61 -33.06 20.04
CA PHE A 629 -19.67 -32.18 18.89
C PHE A 629 -20.82 -31.16 19.01
N PHE A 630 -22.00 -31.61 19.45
CA PHE A 630 -23.14 -30.73 19.68
C PHE A 630 -22.84 -29.69 20.76
N LEU A 631 -22.24 -30.07 21.89
CA LEU A 631 -21.83 -29.12 22.95
C LEU A 631 -20.77 -28.13 22.46
N ARG A 632 -19.79 -28.59 21.68
CA ARG A 632 -18.77 -27.74 21.04
C ARG A 632 -19.40 -26.69 20.12
N MET A 633 -20.49 -27.05 19.42
CA MET A 633 -21.24 -26.16 18.54
C MET A 633 -22.23 -25.26 19.30
N ALA A 634 -22.92 -25.77 20.31
CA ALA A 634 -23.94 -25.08 21.10
C ALA A 634 -23.34 -24.05 22.08
N GLY A 635 -22.18 -24.37 22.67
CA GLY A 635 -21.43 -23.43 23.51
C GLY A 635 -21.20 -22.09 22.82
N ARG A 636 -21.01 -22.08 21.48
CA ARG A 636 -20.84 -20.84 20.70
C ARG A 636 -22.11 -19.98 20.56
N GLN A 637 -23.32 -20.54 20.63
CA GLN A 637 -24.56 -19.73 20.55
C GLN A 637 -24.81 -18.91 21.83
N ILE A 638 -24.35 -19.40 22.98
CA ILE A 638 -24.51 -18.71 24.27
C ILE A 638 -23.55 -17.50 24.39
N PHE A 639 -22.43 -17.50 23.66
CA PHE A 639 -21.44 -16.42 23.68
C PHE A 639 -21.75 -15.23 22.76
N TYR A 640 -22.87 -15.24 22.03
CA TYR A 640 -23.42 -14.02 21.40
C TYR A 640 -24.25 -13.17 22.38
N PHE A 641 -24.61 -13.71 23.55
CA PHE A 641 -25.43 -13.04 24.55
C PHE A 641 -24.71 -12.18 25.62
N PRO A 642 -23.40 -12.31 25.94
CA PRO A 642 -22.78 -11.47 26.98
C PRO A 642 -22.58 -10.01 26.54
N TYR A 643 -22.54 -9.73 25.23
CA TYR A 643 -22.33 -8.37 24.73
C TYR A 643 -23.50 -7.42 25.04
N LYS A 644 -24.73 -7.93 25.16
CA LYS A 644 -25.92 -7.12 25.51
C LYS A 644 -26.05 -6.85 27.01
N LEU A 645 -25.47 -7.71 27.87
CA LEU A 645 -25.49 -7.54 29.33
C LEU A 645 -24.37 -6.59 29.80
N LEU A 646 -23.20 -6.61 29.16
CA LEU A 646 -22.11 -5.68 29.45
C LEU A 646 -22.44 -4.23 29.03
N LEU A 647 -23.23 -4.02 27.97
CA LEU A 647 -23.74 -2.69 27.61
C LEU A 647 -24.78 -2.14 28.61
N LYS A 648 -25.50 -3.02 29.33
CA LYS A 648 -26.45 -2.59 30.37
C LYS A 648 -25.77 -2.25 31.71
N PHE A 649 -24.65 -2.88 32.04
CA PHE A 649 -23.90 -2.57 33.27
C PHE A 649 -23.20 -1.19 33.25
N ASN A 650 -22.98 -0.61 32.06
CA ASN A 650 -22.36 0.72 31.93
C ASN A 650 -23.34 1.91 32.08
N GLN A 651 -24.65 1.68 32.21
CA GLN A 651 -25.63 2.76 32.40
C GLN A 651 -25.94 3.06 33.88
N HIS A 652 -25.45 2.26 34.83
CA HIS A 652 -25.80 2.41 36.26
C HIS A 652 -24.68 2.88 37.19
N ASN A 653 -23.45 3.10 36.70
CA ASN A 653 -22.34 3.59 37.53
C ASN A 653 -21.81 4.98 37.11
N LEU A 654 -22.67 5.82 36.55
CA LEU A 654 -22.44 7.27 36.40
C LEU A 654 -23.43 8.00 37.32
N HIS A 655 -23.14 7.98 38.61
CA HIS A 655 -23.57 9.00 39.58
C HIS A 655 -22.48 9.19 40.63
#